data_AF-A0A2V3DWD7-F1
#
_entry.id   AF-A0A2V3DWD7-F1
#
_cell.length_a   1.000
_cell.length_b   1.000
_cell.length_c   1.000
_cell.angle_alpha   90.00
_cell.angle_beta   90.00
_cell.angle_gamma   90.00
#
_symmetry.space_group_name_H-M   'P 1'
#
loop_
_entity.id
_entity.type
_entity.pdbx_description
1 polymer ?
#
loop_
_entity_poly.entity_id
_entity_poly.type
_entity_poly.pdbx_seq_one_letter_code
_entity_poly.pdbx_strand_id
1 'polypeptide(L)'
;MTWWQALPAICIAATLFFVPGFVLARGLGARGFFSTAMAPLASCGVIGVSGIIGGVTHISWSIWLVAGVTIACTAAGWFLRLLFRDKLLPVARSSGGPVLSWATVLLVLGTSAPMVAKKLLPAMGTPDSFAQVYDNIFHLNAIRYIIETGNASSLTLGNMSTGRSGISIYPSVWHSLSALVAQLASVNVFVAENAVTIAVTALVWPFACIALVRGVIGPKIIATVVAGILSTSFWVFPFQIIQWGPLFPNTLAYSILPIAVLLLASAFGLTRERMADPFTVVTLFAVSVAAMFLTQPNGFSAMLAFSVPMVLGLWIRTLIQSLRSENRTQNVLLTLAWGLAALVTFVIIWKALLLGYDDWKPSRSLGEAVKDVATGGLLGRNFTWLASMFAAVGLLVILIKRRGWWMIACMAVAGGLYVTAVWAPMGAFRHTITGSWYQDPYRLAALVPLFTIVLASVGADGLAIGVGSLLKRLALRFGGRAASLSQKPSAALQSIAGLLVLVLGLAVMVPLTLQTNQKGMKMITKKISQSWSYKPGWIVSSPEYILMSRLDSEVPPNAVIAVDPFNGGSLAYAISGRKVTQYHLNPSPSKDLLLVAQNLATASHGSETCKLANELNIRFVLDFGSFYMLDVPAAKKYPGFVEIQNAPALKLIDQQDHAKLYEVVGC
;
A
#
# COMPACT_ATOMS: atom_id res chain seq x y z
N MET A 1 -15.45 -12.12 -17.31
CA MET A 1 -15.51 -10.66 -17.62
C MET A 1 -14.26 -10.20 -18.37
N THR A 2 -14.26 -9.08 -19.11
CA THR A 2 -13.04 -8.49 -19.72
C THR A 2 -12.55 -7.25 -18.96
N TRP A 3 -11.26 -6.92 -19.08
CA TRP A 3 -10.70 -5.72 -18.45
C TRP A 3 -11.33 -4.41 -18.94
N TRP A 4 -11.85 -4.37 -20.17
CA TRP A 4 -12.63 -3.24 -20.66
C TRP A 4 -13.94 -3.06 -19.90
N GLN A 5 -14.62 -4.16 -19.56
CA GLN A 5 -15.81 -4.13 -18.71
C GLN A 5 -15.49 -3.71 -17.27
N ALA A 6 -14.26 -3.96 -16.79
CA ALA A 6 -13.81 -3.55 -15.45
C ALA A 6 -13.25 -2.12 -15.39
N LEU A 7 -13.09 -1.44 -16.54
CA LEU A 7 -12.56 -0.08 -16.60
C LEU A 7 -13.36 0.94 -15.75
N PRO A 8 -14.71 0.91 -15.72
CA PRO A 8 -15.48 1.78 -14.83
C PRO A 8 -15.11 1.62 -13.35
N ALA A 9 -14.90 0.39 -12.88
CA ALA A 9 -14.49 0.12 -11.50
C ALA A 9 -13.09 0.70 -11.21
N ILE A 10 -12.15 0.60 -12.16
CA ILE A 10 -10.81 1.19 -12.04
C ILE A 10 -10.90 2.73 -12.00
N CYS A 11 -11.75 3.34 -12.84
CA CYS A 11 -11.98 4.79 -12.84
C CYS A 11 -12.64 5.28 -11.54
N ILE A 12 -13.59 4.52 -10.98
CA ILE A 12 -14.19 4.81 -9.67
C ILE A 12 -13.13 4.74 -8.58
N ALA A 13 -12.31 3.67 -8.56
CA ALA A 13 -11.21 3.55 -7.60
C ALA A 13 -10.25 4.76 -7.69
N ALA A 14 -9.83 5.15 -8.90
CA ALA A 14 -9.01 6.33 -9.11
C ALA A 14 -9.70 7.61 -8.60
N THR A 15 -11.00 7.78 -8.85
CA THR A 15 -11.77 8.93 -8.39
C THR A 15 -11.82 8.99 -6.87
N LEU A 16 -12.05 7.87 -6.19
CA LEU A 16 -12.05 7.78 -4.72
C LEU A 16 -10.68 8.08 -4.13
N PHE A 17 -9.59 7.73 -4.81
CA PHE A 17 -8.25 8.12 -4.38
C PHE A 17 -8.00 9.62 -4.54
N PHE A 18 -8.47 10.27 -5.61
CA PHE A 18 -8.05 11.65 -5.89
C PHE A 18 -9.06 12.72 -5.45
N VAL A 19 -10.37 12.50 -5.51
CA VAL A 19 -11.34 13.58 -5.34
C VAL A 19 -11.51 14.03 -3.88
N PRO A 20 -11.80 13.15 -2.89
CA PRO A 20 -12.06 13.57 -1.51
C PRO A 20 -10.89 14.35 -0.90
N GLY A 21 -9.68 13.81 -1.05
CA GLY A 21 -8.46 14.41 -0.55
C GLY A 21 -8.05 15.67 -1.30
N PHE A 22 -8.35 15.78 -2.60
CA PHE A 22 -8.12 17.02 -3.34
C PHE A 22 -9.00 18.15 -2.79
N VAL A 23 -10.29 17.89 -2.55
CA VAL A 23 -11.22 18.86 -1.96
C VAL A 23 -10.73 19.31 -0.59
N LEU A 24 -10.35 18.36 0.29
CA LEU A 24 -9.81 18.66 1.62
C LEU A 24 -8.50 19.47 1.52
N ALA A 25 -7.54 19.06 0.70
CA ALA A 25 -6.28 19.76 0.54
C ALA A 25 -6.49 21.19 0.03
N ARG A 26 -7.40 21.40 -0.92
CA ARG A 26 -7.76 22.74 -1.44
C ARG A 26 -8.40 23.61 -0.36
N GLY A 27 -9.31 23.06 0.46
CA GLY A 27 -9.93 23.77 1.59
C GLY A 27 -8.91 24.17 2.67
N LEU A 28 -7.93 23.30 2.92
CA LEU A 28 -6.79 23.60 3.80
C LEU A 28 -5.80 24.62 3.22
N GLY A 29 -5.99 25.05 1.98
CA GLY A 29 -5.22 26.10 1.32
C GLY A 29 -4.04 25.61 0.48
N ALA A 30 -3.90 24.30 0.26
CA ALA A 30 -2.96 23.78 -0.73
C ALA A 30 -3.33 24.30 -2.13
N ARG A 31 -2.32 24.64 -2.94
CA ARG A 31 -2.49 25.21 -4.28
C ARG A 31 -1.63 24.50 -5.31
N GLY A 32 -2.00 24.65 -6.59
CA GLY A 32 -1.28 24.09 -7.72
C GLY A 32 -1.06 22.58 -7.59
N PHE A 33 0.11 22.12 -8.01
CA PHE A 33 0.47 20.70 -7.96
C PHE A 33 0.44 20.10 -6.55
N PHE A 34 0.73 20.90 -5.50
CA PHE A 34 0.72 20.40 -4.12
C PHE A 34 -0.68 19.92 -3.70
N SER A 35 -1.75 20.60 -4.12
CA SER A 35 -3.12 20.17 -3.79
C SER A 35 -3.47 18.79 -4.35
N THR A 36 -3.08 18.50 -5.60
CA THR A 36 -3.27 17.19 -6.21
C THR A 36 -2.29 16.16 -5.64
N ALA A 37 -1.06 16.56 -5.31
CA ALA A 37 -0.06 15.67 -4.69
C ALA A 37 -0.56 15.09 -3.37
N MET A 38 -1.30 15.87 -2.57
CA MET A 38 -1.82 15.44 -1.28
C MET A 38 -3.08 14.57 -1.38
N ALA A 39 -3.72 14.55 -2.56
CA ALA A 39 -5.03 13.96 -2.75
C ALA A 39 -5.14 12.49 -2.33
N PRO A 40 -4.34 11.52 -2.83
CA PRO A 40 -4.50 10.11 -2.46
C PRO A 40 -4.25 9.84 -0.97
N LEU A 41 -3.31 10.56 -0.37
CA LEU A 41 -3.05 10.45 1.07
C LEU A 41 -4.20 11.01 1.90
N ALA A 42 -4.71 12.20 1.56
CA ALA A 42 -5.82 12.82 2.27
C ALA A 42 -7.13 12.05 2.09
N SER A 43 -7.39 11.47 0.90
CA SER A 43 -8.55 10.61 0.67
C SER A 43 -8.51 9.37 1.56
N CYS A 44 -7.36 8.71 1.70
CA CYS A 44 -7.23 7.55 2.60
C CYS A 44 -7.52 7.94 4.06
N GLY A 45 -7.06 9.11 4.50
CA GLY A 45 -7.39 9.65 5.83
C GLY A 45 -8.88 9.89 6.03
N VAL A 46 -9.52 10.58 5.08
CA VAL A 46 -10.96 10.87 5.12
C VAL A 46 -11.80 9.60 5.07
N ILE A 47 -11.47 8.64 4.21
CA ILE A 47 -12.19 7.37 4.08
C ILE A 47 -12.07 6.56 5.38
N GLY A 48 -10.87 6.46 5.96
CA GLY A 48 -10.67 5.76 7.22
C GLY A 48 -11.47 6.39 8.37
N VAL A 49 -11.44 7.73 8.49
CA VAL A 49 -12.23 8.47 9.49
C VAL A 49 -13.73 8.29 9.24
N SER A 50 -14.16 8.29 7.98
CA SER A 50 -15.56 8.06 7.61
C SER A 50 -16.02 6.68 8.08
N GLY A 51 -15.20 5.64 7.95
CA GLY A 51 -15.52 4.30 8.42
C GLY A 51 -15.73 4.26 9.94
N ILE A 52 -14.86 4.94 10.69
CA ILE A 52 -14.98 5.06 12.15
C ILE A 52 -16.27 5.81 12.53
N ILE A 53 -16.53 6.96 11.90
CA ILE A 53 -17.74 7.76 12.15
C ILE A 53 -18.97 6.92 11.85
N GLY A 54 -19.04 6.25 10.70
CA GLY A 54 -20.16 5.38 10.35
C GLY A 54 -20.39 4.27 11.37
N GLY A 55 -19.32 3.60 11.82
CA GLY A 55 -19.42 2.55 12.84
C GLY A 55 -19.90 3.04 14.21
N VAL A 56 -19.45 4.23 14.65
CA VAL A 56 -19.84 4.80 15.95
C VAL A 56 -21.24 5.43 15.91
N THR A 57 -21.63 6.01 14.78
CA THR A 57 -22.94 6.67 14.60
C THR A 57 -24.01 5.73 14.03
N HIS A 58 -23.66 4.49 13.72
CA HIS A 58 -24.50 3.49 13.05
C HIS A 58 -25.04 3.94 11.66
N ILE A 59 -24.38 4.91 11.02
CA ILE A 59 -24.69 5.31 9.63
C ILE A 59 -24.05 4.29 8.69
N SER A 60 -24.87 3.68 7.83
CA SER A 60 -24.41 2.69 6.86
C SER A 60 -23.35 3.25 5.89
N TRP A 61 -22.34 2.41 5.65
CA TRP A 61 -21.24 2.70 4.74
C TRP A 61 -21.73 2.95 3.32
N SER A 62 -21.48 4.16 2.82
CA SER A 62 -21.87 4.59 1.49
C SER A 62 -21.01 5.77 1.04
N ILE A 63 -21.10 6.09 -0.26
CA ILE A 63 -20.43 7.28 -0.81
C ILE A 63 -20.90 8.57 -0.16
N TRP A 64 -22.16 8.63 0.30
CA TRP A 64 -22.75 9.81 0.93
C TRP A 64 -22.13 10.11 2.29
N LEU A 65 -21.82 9.07 3.08
CA LEU A 65 -21.09 9.23 4.32
C LEU A 65 -19.69 9.80 4.07
N VAL A 66 -18.96 9.26 3.09
CA VAL A 66 -17.63 9.77 2.72
C VAL A 66 -17.70 11.22 2.22
N ALA A 67 -18.69 11.56 1.39
CA ALA A 67 -18.90 12.92 0.90
C ALA A 67 -19.22 13.88 2.05
N GLY A 68 -20.12 13.51 2.96
CA GLY A 68 -20.48 14.30 4.13
C GLY A 68 -19.30 14.57 5.06
N VAL A 69 -18.52 13.53 5.38
CA VAL A 69 -17.29 13.67 6.18
C VAL A 69 -16.24 14.51 5.45
N THR A 70 -16.09 14.35 4.13
CA THR A 70 -15.20 15.19 3.32
C THR A 70 -15.59 16.66 3.44
N ILE A 71 -16.87 16.99 3.28
CA ILE A 71 -17.39 18.36 3.38
C ILE A 71 -17.15 18.90 4.79
N ALA A 72 -17.49 18.13 5.83
CA ALA A 72 -17.32 18.54 7.22
C ALA A 72 -15.85 18.80 7.58
N CYS A 73 -14.93 17.89 7.24
CA CYS A 73 -13.51 18.08 7.45
C CYS A 73 -12.95 19.27 6.66
N THR A 74 -13.41 19.46 5.43
CA THR A 74 -12.99 20.58 4.57
C THR A 74 -13.48 21.91 5.14
N ALA A 75 -14.75 21.99 5.56
CA ALA A 75 -15.34 23.19 6.16
C ALA A 75 -14.65 23.53 7.49
N ALA A 76 -14.42 22.53 8.36
CA ALA A 76 -13.70 22.72 9.61
C ALA A 76 -12.26 23.19 9.37
N GLY A 77 -11.54 22.54 8.45
CA GLY A 77 -10.17 22.92 8.09
C GLY A 77 -10.08 24.32 7.49
N TRP A 78 -11.04 24.69 6.64
CA TRP A 78 -11.15 26.02 6.06
C TRP A 78 -11.48 27.08 7.12
N PHE A 79 -12.42 26.82 8.01
CA PHE A 79 -12.77 27.70 9.12
C PHE A 79 -11.58 27.94 10.05
N LEU A 80 -10.90 26.86 10.47
CA LEU A 80 -9.68 26.95 11.27
C LEU A 80 -8.63 27.80 10.55
N ARG A 81 -8.46 27.63 9.24
CA ARG A 81 -7.53 28.44 8.44
C ARG A 81 -7.87 29.94 8.48
N LEU A 82 -9.15 30.31 8.47
CA LEU A 82 -9.58 31.70 8.57
C LEU A 82 -9.15 32.32 9.91
N LEU A 83 -9.21 31.56 11.01
CA LEU A 83 -8.76 32.01 12.33
C LEU A 83 -7.25 32.28 12.41
N PHE A 84 -6.46 31.65 11.54
CA PHE A 84 -5.00 31.85 11.46
C PHE A 84 -4.57 32.74 10.29
N ARG A 85 -5.50 33.39 9.58
CA ARG A 85 -5.24 34.08 8.30
C ARG A 85 -4.07 35.07 8.38
N ASP A 86 -4.00 35.85 9.45
CA ASP A 86 -2.98 36.89 9.62
C ASP A 86 -1.57 36.33 9.91
N LYS A 87 -1.49 35.05 10.30
CA LYS A 87 -0.23 34.32 10.55
C LYS A 87 0.20 33.49 9.33
N LEU A 88 -0.58 33.47 8.25
CA LEU A 88 -0.26 32.69 7.06
C LEU A 88 0.85 33.35 6.26
N LEU A 89 1.93 32.60 6.06
CA LEU A 89 3.04 33.06 5.24
C LEU A 89 2.71 32.87 3.75
N PRO A 90 2.96 33.88 2.90
CA PRO A 90 2.72 33.76 1.47
C PRO A 90 3.60 32.67 0.87
N VAL A 91 3.01 31.85 0.02
CA VAL A 91 3.69 30.78 -0.70
C VAL A 91 3.88 31.27 -2.14
N ALA A 92 5.15 31.39 -2.55
CA ALA A 92 5.49 31.78 -3.91
C ALA A 92 4.96 30.74 -4.92
N ARG A 93 4.66 31.20 -6.14
CA ARG A 93 4.30 30.28 -7.23
C ARG A 93 5.49 29.36 -7.55
N SER A 94 5.17 28.13 -7.92
CA SER A 94 6.16 27.14 -8.40
C SER A 94 7.06 27.76 -9.48
N SER A 95 8.36 27.45 -9.44
CA SER A 95 9.32 27.96 -10.43
C SER A 95 9.13 27.38 -11.85
N GLY A 96 8.37 26.29 -11.98
CA GLY A 96 8.07 25.65 -13.26
C GLY A 96 6.85 26.24 -13.96
N GLY A 97 6.95 26.40 -15.29
CA GLY A 97 5.81 26.79 -16.14
C GLY A 97 4.64 25.79 -15.95
N PRO A 98 3.43 26.26 -15.59
CA PRO A 98 2.35 25.38 -15.11
C PRO A 98 1.91 24.36 -16.16
N VAL A 99 1.81 24.77 -17.42
CA VAL A 99 1.37 23.91 -18.54
C VAL A 99 2.36 22.77 -18.78
N LEU A 100 3.64 23.09 -19.05
CA LEU A 100 4.68 22.07 -19.31
C LEU A 100 4.88 21.14 -18.11
N SER A 101 4.79 21.68 -16.90
CA SER A 101 4.86 20.93 -15.66
C SER A 101 3.75 19.87 -15.58
N TRP A 102 2.50 20.25 -15.82
CA TRP A 102 1.37 19.32 -15.80
C TRP A 102 1.40 18.34 -16.98
N ALA A 103 1.74 18.81 -18.18
CA ALA A 103 1.92 17.96 -19.35
C ALA A 103 2.97 16.87 -19.07
N THR A 104 4.09 17.22 -18.43
CA THR A 104 5.12 16.25 -18.02
C THR A 104 4.54 15.19 -17.09
N VAL A 105 3.82 15.59 -16.03
CA VAL A 105 3.22 14.64 -15.07
C VAL A 105 2.21 13.73 -15.78
N LEU A 106 1.30 14.29 -16.56
CA LEU A 106 0.26 13.54 -17.26
C LEU A 106 0.83 12.58 -18.30
N LEU A 107 1.83 12.99 -19.08
CA LEU A 107 2.49 12.13 -20.07
C LEU A 107 3.29 11.02 -19.41
N VAL A 108 3.99 11.31 -18.31
CA VAL A 108 4.73 10.30 -17.55
C VAL A 108 3.75 9.30 -16.93
N LEU A 109 2.67 9.74 -16.28
CA LEU A 109 1.63 8.84 -15.76
C LEU A 109 0.95 8.03 -16.87
N GLY A 110 0.63 8.68 -17.99
CA GLY A 110 0.07 8.04 -19.19
C GLY A 110 1.00 7.02 -19.82
N THR A 111 2.29 7.02 -19.46
CA THR A 111 3.27 5.98 -19.85
C THR A 111 3.44 4.92 -18.76
N SER A 112 3.59 5.34 -17.50
CA SER A 112 3.78 4.46 -16.34
C SER A 112 2.59 3.53 -16.10
N ALA A 113 1.35 4.04 -16.18
CA ALA A 113 0.17 3.24 -15.93
C ALA A 113 0.02 2.07 -16.91
N PRO A 114 0.15 2.27 -18.25
CA PRO A 114 0.22 1.16 -19.20
C PRO A 114 1.38 0.19 -18.96
N MET A 115 2.54 0.64 -18.49
CA MET A 115 3.67 -0.27 -18.19
C MET A 115 3.35 -1.24 -17.05
N VAL A 116 2.62 -0.79 -16.03
CA VAL A 116 2.12 -1.66 -14.95
C VAL A 116 0.99 -2.55 -15.47
N ALA A 117 0.00 -1.98 -16.15
CA ALA A 117 -1.16 -2.70 -16.66
C ALA A 117 -0.77 -3.84 -17.63
N LYS A 118 0.15 -3.60 -18.57
CA LYS A 118 0.64 -4.62 -19.52
C LYS A 118 1.29 -5.83 -18.82
N LYS A 119 1.74 -5.69 -17.58
CA LYS A 119 2.32 -6.77 -16.77
C LYS A 119 1.29 -7.41 -15.86
N LEU A 120 0.47 -6.60 -15.18
CA LEU A 120 -0.49 -7.10 -14.19
C LEU A 120 -1.75 -7.69 -14.82
N LEU A 121 -2.37 -7.04 -15.80
CA LEU A 121 -3.66 -7.52 -16.33
C LEU A 121 -3.55 -8.93 -16.91
N PRO A 122 -2.53 -9.27 -17.73
CA PRO A 122 -2.37 -10.65 -18.21
C PRO A 122 -1.97 -11.62 -17.09
N ALA A 123 -1.22 -11.16 -16.09
CA ALA A 123 -0.82 -11.99 -14.96
C ALA A 123 -2.02 -12.32 -14.06
N MET A 124 -2.92 -11.38 -13.81
CA MET A 124 -4.12 -11.60 -13.01
C MET A 124 -5.18 -12.41 -13.77
N GLY A 125 -5.05 -12.56 -15.09
CA GLY A 125 -6.01 -13.27 -15.92
C GLY A 125 -7.23 -12.40 -16.22
N THR A 126 -8.40 -12.82 -15.75
CA THR A 126 -9.64 -12.07 -15.91
C THR A 126 -9.90 -11.16 -14.70
N PRO A 127 -10.71 -10.09 -14.82
CA PRO A 127 -10.97 -9.18 -13.70
C PRO A 127 -11.65 -9.84 -12.49
N ASP A 128 -12.33 -10.96 -12.71
CA ASP A 128 -13.06 -11.76 -11.72
C ASP A 128 -12.23 -12.93 -11.14
N SER A 129 -10.98 -13.10 -11.56
CA SER A 129 -10.01 -13.98 -10.87
C SER A 129 -9.54 -13.35 -9.57
N PHE A 130 -9.24 -14.14 -8.55
CA PHE A 130 -8.71 -13.62 -7.28
C PHE A 130 -7.46 -14.38 -6.81
N ALA A 131 -6.69 -13.73 -5.94
CA ALA A 131 -5.51 -14.31 -5.32
C ALA A 131 -5.89 -15.46 -4.38
N GLN A 132 -5.38 -16.65 -4.63
CA GLN A 132 -5.59 -17.83 -3.80
C GLN A 132 -4.46 -17.98 -2.77
N VAL A 133 -4.31 -16.98 -1.90
CA VAL A 133 -3.21 -16.88 -0.93
C VAL A 133 -3.76 -16.49 0.44
N TYR A 134 -3.09 -16.92 1.51
CA TYR A 134 -3.51 -16.82 2.92
C TYR A 134 -4.29 -15.55 3.28
N ASP A 135 -3.67 -14.37 3.15
CA ASP A 135 -4.29 -13.10 3.57
C ASP A 135 -5.53 -12.72 2.75
N ASN A 136 -5.63 -13.21 1.51
CA ASN A 136 -6.74 -12.80 0.64
C ASN A 136 -8.09 -13.34 1.08
N ILE A 137 -8.08 -14.46 1.80
CA ILE A 137 -9.30 -15.04 2.38
C ILE A 137 -9.92 -14.02 3.33
N PHE A 138 -9.11 -13.36 4.15
CA PHE A 138 -9.56 -12.27 5.00
C PHE A 138 -10.01 -11.07 4.16
N HIS A 139 -9.21 -10.62 3.18
CA HIS A 139 -9.52 -9.41 2.40
C HIS A 139 -10.83 -9.50 1.65
N LEU A 140 -11.08 -10.60 0.94
CA LEU A 140 -12.30 -10.83 0.17
C LEU A 140 -13.53 -10.91 1.07
N ASN A 141 -13.44 -11.67 2.18
CA ASN A 141 -14.51 -11.77 3.15
C ASN A 141 -14.80 -10.43 3.84
N ALA A 142 -13.77 -9.64 4.16
CA ALA A 142 -13.95 -8.33 4.77
C ALA A 142 -14.59 -7.31 3.83
N ILE A 143 -14.33 -7.38 2.52
CA ILE A 143 -15.03 -6.54 1.52
C ILE A 143 -16.52 -6.92 1.49
N ARG A 144 -16.86 -8.21 1.42
CA ARG A 144 -18.25 -8.67 1.49
C ARG A 144 -18.92 -8.25 2.80
N TYR A 145 -18.22 -8.41 3.93
CA TYR A 145 -18.69 -8.04 5.26
C TYR A 145 -19.08 -6.57 5.35
N ILE A 146 -18.26 -5.66 4.80
CA ILE A 146 -18.58 -4.23 4.77
C ILE A 146 -19.82 -3.96 3.91
N ILE A 147 -19.96 -4.63 2.77
CA ILE A 147 -21.10 -4.47 1.86
C ILE A 147 -22.40 -4.88 2.55
N GLU A 148 -22.41 -6.02 3.26
CA GLU A 148 -23.62 -6.56 3.89
C GLU A 148 -23.99 -5.87 5.20
N THR A 149 -23.00 -5.55 6.04
CA THR A 149 -23.25 -4.94 7.35
C THR A 149 -23.35 -3.42 7.30
N GLY A 150 -22.84 -2.82 6.22
CA GLY A 150 -22.67 -1.37 6.13
C GLY A 150 -21.66 -0.82 7.15
N ASN A 151 -20.81 -1.64 7.76
CA ASN A 151 -19.84 -1.19 8.76
C ASN A 151 -18.39 -1.32 8.26
N ALA A 152 -17.78 -0.18 7.92
CA ALA A 152 -16.40 -0.10 7.44
C ALA A 152 -15.39 0.36 8.52
N SER A 153 -15.77 0.34 9.80
CA SER A 153 -14.96 0.90 10.88
C SER A 153 -13.71 0.09 11.15
N SER A 154 -12.56 0.77 11.17
CA SER A 154 -11.28 0.17 11.60
C SER A 154 -11.29 -0.26 13.07
N LEU A 155 -12.26 0.18 13.87
CA LEU A 155 -12.38 -0.21 15.28
C LEU A 155 -13.07 -1.56 15.46
N THR A 156 -13.84 -2.03 14.48
CA THR A 156 -14.69 -3.22 14.62
C THR A 156 -14.50 -4.24 13.50
N LEU A 157 -13.77 -3.94 12.42
CA LEU A 157 -13.63 -4.85 11.28
C LEU A 157 -13.01 -6.20 11.66
N GLY A 158 -12.15 -6.26 12.68
CA GLY A 158 -11.60 -7.53 13.18
C GLY A 158 -12.65 -8.47 13.78
N ASN A 159 -13.84 -7.98 14.13
CA ASN A 159 -14.95 -8.80 14.62
C ASN A 159 -15.46 -9.80 13.58
N MET A 160 -15.23 -9.56 12.29
CA MET A 160 -15.56 -10.54 11.24
C MET A 160 -14.91 -11.90 11.52
N SER A 161 -13.64 -11.92 11.93
CA SER A 161 -12.94 -13.18 12.18
C SER A 161 -13.16 -13.70 13.60
N THR A 162 -13.34 -12.82 14.60
CA THR A 162 -13.46 -13.26 16.00
C THR A 162 -14.88 -13.63 16.41
N GLY A 163 -15.90 -13.17 15.67
CA GLY A 163 -17.31 -13.35 16.02
C GLY A 163 -17.74 -12.63 17.31
N ARG A 164 -16.88 -11.77 17.86
CA ARG A 164 -17.12 -11.05 19.11
C ARG A 164 -17.73 -9.67 18.87
N SER A 165 -18.49 -9.18 19.84
CA SER A 165 -18.91 -7.78 19.90
C SER A 165 -17.85 -6.93 20.60
N GLY A 166 -17.67 -5.67 20.17
CA GLY A 166 -16.77 -4.70 20.80
C GLY A 166 -15.65 -4.22 19.89
N ILE A 167 -14.58 -3.68 20.48
CA ILE A 167 -13.43 -3.15 19.73
C ILE A 167 -12.52 -4.31 19.32
N SER A 168 -12.34 -4.48 18.01
CA SER A 168 -11.35 -5.37 17.41
C SER A 168 -10.71 -4.65 16.23
N ILE A 169 -9.61 -3.96 16.53
CA ILE A 169 -8.97 -3.02 15.60
C ILE A 169 -8.38 -3.79 14.41
N TYR A 170 -8.76 -3.36 13.20
CA TYR A 170 -8.16 -3.81 11.96
C TYR A 170 -8.17 -2.66 10.93
N PRO A 171 -7.05 -2.32 10.27
CA PRO A 171 -6.99 -1.23 9.28
C PRO A 171 -7.92 -1.50 8.10
N SER A 172 -8.93 -0.64 7.92
CA SER A 172 -10.06 -0.93 7.02
C SER A 172 -10.04 -0.15 5.70
N VAL A 173 -9.12 0.79 5.48
CA VAL A 173 -9.19 1.71 4.31
C VAL A 173 -9.18 0.97 2.98
N TRP A 174 -8.35 -0.07 2.82
CA TRP A 174 -8.34 -0.91 1.62
C TRP A 174 -9.72 -1.53 1.35
N HIS A 175 -10.29 -2.18 2.36
CA HIS A 175 -11.57 -2.87 2.27
C HIS A 175 -12.73 -1.90 2.04
N SER A 176 -12.67 -0.74 2.70
CA SER A 176 -13.65 0.35 2.59
C SER A 176 -13.71 0.90 1.16
N LEU A 177 -12.53 1.09 0.54
CA LEU A 177 -12.40 1.49 -0.86
C LEU A 177 -12.95 0.43 -1.80
N SER A 178 -12.55 -0.83 -1.63
CA SER A 178 -13.04 -1.93 -2.46
C SER A 178 -14.55 -2.14 -2.32
N ALA A 179 -15.11 -1.99 -1.13
CA ALA A 179 -16.57 -2.05 -0.92
C ALA A 179 -17.31 -0.92 -1.64
N LEU A 180 -16.79 0.33 -1.60
CA LEU A 180 -17.36 1.43 -2.37
C LEU A 180 -17.26 1.19 -3.88
N VAL A 181 -16.15 0.66 -4.37
CA VAL A 181 -15.99 0.31 -5.79
C VAL A 181 -17.00 -0.76 -6.19
N ALA A 182 -17.19 -1.81 -5.38
CA ALA A 182 -18.19 -2.85 -5.62
C ALA A 182 -19.61 -2.27 -5.71
N GLN A 183 -19.99 -1.41 -4.75
CA GLN A 183 -21.30 -0.75 -4.71
C GLN A 183 -21.52 0.18 -5.92
N LEU A 184 -20.56 1.08 -6.19
CA LEU A 184 -20.70 2.12 -7.21
C LEU A 184 -20.60 1.57 -8.63
N ALA A 185 -19.76 0.56 -8.86
CA ALA A 185 -19.61 -0.09 -10.17
C ALA A 185 -20.60 -1.25 -10.38
N SER A 186 -21.34 -1.66 -9.33
CA SER A 186 -22.21 -2.84 -9.34
C SER A 186 -21.47 -4.10 -9.80
N VAL A 187 -20.30 -4.36 -9.21
CA VAL A 187 -19.44 -5.52 -9.51
C VAL A 187 -19.21 -6.37 -8.27
N ASN A 188 -18.82 -7.63 -8.47
CA ASN A 188 -18.48 -8.53 -7.36
C ASN A 188 -17.19 -8.09 -6.62
N VAL A 189 -16.94 -8.71 -5.47
CA VAL A 189 -15.81 -8.37 -4.59
C VAL A 189 -14.44 -8.57 -5.24
N PHE A 190 -14.30 -9.55 -6.15
CA PHE A 190 -13.04 -9.84 -6.86
C PHE A 190 -12.68 -8.74 -7.84
N VAL A 191 -13.66 -8.31 -8.65
CA VAL A 191 -13.47 -7.23 -9.62
C VAL A 191 -13.15 -5.92 -8.91
N ALA A 192 -13.82 -5.64 -7.79
CA ALA A 192 -13.56 -4.45 -7.00
C ALA A 192 -12.15 -4.43 -6.39
N GLU A 193 -11.73 -5.52 -5.75
CA GLU A 193 -10.37 -5.68 -5.20
C GLU A 193 -9.29 -5.53 -6.27
N ASN A 194 -9.48 -6.17 -7.43
CA ASN A 194 -8.56 -6.07 -8.54
C ASN A 194 -8.54 -4.66 -9.14
N ALA A 195 -9.68 -3.98 -9.25
CA ALA A 195 -9.75 -2.60 -9.72
C ALA A 195 -8.99 -1.64 -8.79
N VAL A 196 -9.14 -1.80 -7.48
CA VAL A 196 -8.37 -1.04 -6.48
C VAL A 196 -6.88 -1.37 -6.60
N THR A 197 -6.51 -2.64 -6.75
CA THR A 197 -5.11 -3.07 -6.96
C THR A 197 -4.49 -2.37 -8.17
N ILE A 198 -5.19 -2.34 -9.30
CA ILE A 198 -4.70 -1.64 -10.51
C ILE A 198 -4.61 -0.13 -10.28
N ALA A 199 -5.60 0.50 -9.68
CA ALA A 199 -5.55 1.94 -9.38
C ALA A 199 -4.37 2.30 -8.46
N VAL A 200 -4.12 1.50 -7.42
CA VAL A 200 -3.01 1.71 -6.49
C VAL A 200 -1.66 1.57 -7.18
N THR A 201 -1.46 0.46 -7.88
CA THR A 201 -0.15 0.11 -8.46
C THR A 201 0.18 0.89 -9.74
N ALA A 202 -0.81 1.18 -10.59
CA ALA A 202 -0.61 1.85 -11.87
C ALA A 202 -0.73 3.38 -11.78
N LEU A 203 -1.48 3.92 -10.80
CA LEU A 203 -1.72 5.37 -10.68
C LEU A 203 -1.16 5.95 -9.38
N VAL A 204 -1.62 5.47 -8.21
CA VAL A 204 -1.29 6.09 -6.92
C VAL A 204 0.21 6.04 -6.64
N TRP A 205 0.83 4.87 -6.77
CA TRP A 205 2.26 4.71 -6.51
C TRP A 205 3.16 5.55 -7.44
N PRO A 206 3.06 5.46 -8.77
CA PRO A 206 3.85 6.31 -9.66
C PRO A 206 3.63 7.79 -9.42
N PHE A 207 2.38 8.21 -9.18
CA PHE A 207 2.05 9.60 -8.86
C PHE A 207 2.71 10.06 -7.56
N ALA A 208 2.68 9.25 -6.50
CA ALA A 208 3.29 9.57 -5.23
C ALA A 208 4.83 9.70 -5.36
N CYS A 209 5.49 8.80 -6.10
CA CYS A 209 6.92 8.92 -6.41
C CYS A 209 7.25 10.22 -7.15
N ILE A 210 6.46 10.54 -8.18
CA ILE A 210 6.58 11.80 -8.94
C ILE A 210 6.40 13.00 -8.01
N ALA A 211 5.40 12.97 -7.13
CA ALA A 211 5.15 14.04 -6.19
C ALA A 211 6.32 14.28 -5.24
N LEU A 212 6.86 13.22 -4.63
CA LEU A 212 8.03 13.29 -3.76
C LEU A 212 9.24 13.87 -4.49
N VAL A 213 9.59 13.31 -5.67
CA VAL A 213 10.74 13.76 -6.46
C VAL A 213 10.60 15.22 -6.89
N ARG A 214 9.42 15.62 -7.36
CA ARG A 214 9.16 17.02 -7.74
C ARG A 214 9.25 17.97 -6.56
N GLY A 215 8.83 17.53 -5.36
CA GLY A 215 8.94 18.35 -4.16
C GLY A 215 10.39 18.55 -3.69
N VAL A 216 11.23 17.53 -3.80
CA VAL A 216 12.61 17.57 -3.25
C VAL A 216 13.68 18.01 -4.26
N ILE A 217 13.45 17.78 -5.56
CA ILE A 217 14.36 18.18 -6.66
C ILE A 217 13.85 19.44 -7.38
N GLY A 218 12.54 19.65 -7.41
CA GLY A 218 11.85 20.70 -8.18
C GLY A 218 11.15 20.14 -9.43
N PRO A 219 10.43 20.99 -10.20
CA PRO A 219 9.64 20.58 -11.37
C PRO A 219 10.53 20.29 -12.60
N LYS A 220 11.51 19.39 -12.47
CA LYS A 220 12.45 18.99 -13.52
C LYS A 220 11.89 17.83 -14.33
N ILE A 221 11.96 17.96 -15.67
CA ILE A 221 11.42 16.96 -16.61
C ILE A 221 12.11 15.61 -16.43
N ILE A 222 13.45 15.59 -16.48
CA ILE A 222 14.24 14.36 -16.38
C ILE A 222 14.00 13.63 -15.06
N ALA A 223 14.06 14.36 -13.94
CA ALA A 223 13.74 13.78 -12.63
C ALA A 223 12.31 13.20 -12.57
N THR A 224 11.33 13.89 -13.16
CA THR A 224 9.93 13.42 -13.20
C THR A 224 9.79 12.16 -14.04
N VAL A 225 10.44 12.10 -15.22
CA VAL A 225 10.46 10.92 -16.09
C VAL A 225 11.10 9.74 -15.37
N VAL A 226 12.28 9.93 -14.77
CA VAL A 226 12.97 8.86 -14.03
C VAL A 226 12.12 8.36 -12.87
N ALA A 227 11.50 9.26 -12.10
CA ALA A 227 10.61 8.89 -10.99
C ALA A 227 9.45 8.01 -11.45
N GLY A 228 8.71 8.47 -12.48
CA GLY A 228 7.54 7.75 -12.98
C GLY A 228 7.90 6.42 -13.64
N ILE A 229 8.93 6.37 -14.48
CA ILE A 229 9.32 5.13 -15.15
C ILE A 229 9.87 4.13 -14.14
N LEU A 230 10.86 4.52 -13.31
CA LEU A 230 11.47 3.60 -12.34
C LEU A 230 10.48 3.09 -11.29
N SER A 231 9.44 3.86 -10.92
CA SER A 231 8.39 3.37 -10.03
C SER A 231 7.69 2.09 -10.52
N THR A 232 7.65 1.85 -11.84
CA THR A 232 7.00 0.68 -12.47
C THR A 232 7.96 -0.47 -12.80
N SER A 233 9.21 -0.32 -12.37
CA SER A 233 10.35 -1.05 -12.91
C SER A 233 10.92 -2.09 -11.96
N PHE A 234 10.66 -1.94 -10.66
CA PHE A 234 11.09 -2.88 -9.63
C PHE A 234 10.14 -4.05 -9.55
N TRP A 235 10.68 -5.28 -9.56
CA TRP A 235 9.85 -6.48 -9.40
C TRP A 235 9.37 -6.63 -7.94
N VAL A 236 10.06 -6.01 -6.97
CA VAL A 236 9.69 -6.06 -5.55
C VAL A 236 8.46 -5.22 -5.24
N PHE A 237 8.48 -3.93 -5.56
CA PHE A 237 7.34 -3.05 -5.35
C PHE A 237 6.96 -2.36 -6.66
N PRO A 238 5.69 -2.44 -7.11
CA PRO A 238 4.54 -2.97 -6.36
C PRO A 238 4.25 -4.48 -6.51
N PHE A 239 5.01 -5.24 -7.31
CA PHE A 239 4.57 -6.59 -7.75
C PHE A 239 4.78 -7.74 -6.75
N GLN A 240 5.92 -7.81 -6.05
CA GLN A 240 6.18 -8.94 -5.14
C GLN A 240 5.24 -8.92 -3.93
N ILE A 241 4.92 -7.72 -3.43
CA ILE A 241 4.11 -7.56 -2.22
C ILE A 241 2.62 -7.87 -2.43
N ILE A 242 2.12 -7.82 -3.67
CA ILE A 242 0.75 -8.29 -4.00
C ILE A 242 0.69 -9.81 -4.21
N GLN A 243 1.83 -10.45 -4.47
CA GLN A 243 1.90 -11.89 -4.72
C GLN A 243 2.18 -12.70 -3.46
N TRP A 244 3.03 -12.18 -2.56
CA TRP A 244 3.65 -12.93 -1.47
C TRP A 244 2.65 -13.49 -0.44
N GLY A 245 2.13 -12.62 0.42
CA GLY A 245 0.72 -12.60 0.78
C GLY A 245 0.20 -11.36 0.05
N PRO A 246 -1.01 -11.33 -0.51
CA PRO A 246 -1.60 -10.12 -1.06
C PRO A 246 -1.80 -9.10 0.06
N LEU A 247 -0.70 -8.46 0.46
CA LEU A 247 -0.59 -7.52 1.56
C LEU A 247 -1.15 -6.19 1.09
N PHE A 248 -2.41 -6.20 0.66
CA PHE A 248 -3.00 -5.09 -0.05
C PHE A 248 -3.11 -3.82 0.80
N PRO A 249 -3.53 -3.86 2.08
CA PRO A 249 -3.45 -2.69 2.96
C PRO A 249 -2.03 -2.14 3.06
N ASN A 250 -1.01 -3.00 3.16
CA ASN A 250 0.39 -2.58 3.20
C ASN A 250 0.84 -1.97 1.86
N THR A 251 0.37 -2.53 0.74
CA THR A 251 0.66 -2.04 -0.61
C THR A 251 0.09 -0.65 -0.81
N LEU A 252 -1.15 -0.40 -0.35
CA LEU A 252 -1.73 0.94 -0.38
C LEU A 252 -0.94 1.90 0.51
N ALA A 253 -0.65 1.52 1.76
CA ALA A 253 0.11 2.37 2.68
C ALA A 253 1.48 2.77 2.12
N TYR A 254 2.21 1.84 1.50
CA TYR A 254 3.49 2.13 0.86
C TYR A 254 3.34 2.93 -0.44
N SER A 255 2.21 2.80 -1.13
CA SER A 255 1.93 3.58 -2.34
C SER A 255 1.69 5.06 -2.03
N ILE A 256 1.13 5.38 -0.87
CA ILE A 256 0.94 6.78 -0.40
C ILE A 256 2.09 7.29 0.48
N LEU A 257 2.99 6.42 0.94
CA LEU A 257 4.15 6.78 1.76
C LEU A 257 5.07 7.85 1.14
N PRO A 258 5.34 7.89 -0.19
CA PRO A 258 6.14 8.98 -0.76
C PRO A 258 5.55 10.37 -0.50
N ILE A 259 4.22 10.48 -0.43
CA ILE A 259 3.52 11.75 -0.14
C ILE A 259 3.64 12.10 1.35
N ALA A 260 3.58 11.11 2.23
CA ALA A 260 3.86 11.29 3.66
C ALA A 260 5.31 11.76 3.90
N VAL A 261 6.28 11.14 3.20
CA VAL A 261 7.69 11.56 3.22
C VAL A 261 7.86 12.98 2.65
N LEU A 262 7.08 13.35 1.63
CA LEU A 262 7.08 14.70 1.10
C LEU A 262 6.56 15.72 2.13
N LEU A 263 5.49 15.39 2.87
CA LEU A 263 4.98 16.23 3.95
C LEU A 263 6.00 16.38 5.09
N LEU A 264 6.66 15.30 5.50
CA LEU A 264 7.78 15.35 6.44
C LEU A 264 8.89 16.27 5.92
N ALA A 265 9.36 16.06 4.70
CA ALA A 265 10.39 16.90 4.09
C ALA A 265 9.96 18.37 4.03
N SER A 266 8.69 18.65 3.75
CA SER A 266 8.14 20.01 3.74
C SER A 266 8.12 20.62 5.15
N ALA A 267 7.73 19.86 6.18
CA ALA A 267 7.71 20.31 7.57
C ALA A 267 9.11 20.67 8.09
N PHE A 268 10.13 19.94 7.64
CA PHE A 268 11.54 20.20 7.97
C PHE A 268 12.25 21.18 7.03
N GLY A 269 11.55 21.80 6.06
CA GLY A 269 12.14 22.73 5.10
C GLY A 269 13.19 22.10 4.17
N LEU A 270 13.06 20.80 3.90
CA LEU A 270 13.97 19.99 3.07
C LEU A 270 13.56 19.93 1.60
N THR A 271 12.39 20.45 1.23
CA THR A 271 11.92 20.54 -0.15
C THR A 271 12.72 21.60 -0.95
N ARG A 272 12.70 21.49 -2.27
CA ARG A 272 13.39 22.46 -3.15
C ARG A 272 12.75 23.84 -3.07
N GLU A 273 11.43 23.85 -3.03
CA GLU A 273 10.57 25.02 -2.97
C GLU A 273 9.59 24.86 -1.80
N ARG A 274 9.16 25.98 -1.21
CA ARG A 274 8.10 25.97 -0.20
C ARG A 274 6.78 25.62 -0.89
N MET A 275 6.19 24.49 -0.54
CA MET A 275 4.99 23.98 -1.22
C MET A 275 3.68 24.51 -0.65
N ALA A 276 3.66 24.81 0.65
CA ALA A 276 2.53 25.39 1.36
C ALA A 276 2.96 26.18 2.61
N ASP A 277 2.00 26.89 3.22
CA ASP A 277 2.19 27.54 4.51
C ASP A 277 2.21 26.52 5.67
N PRO A 278 2.74 26.89 6.86
CA PRO A 278 2.94 25.94 7.95
C PRO A 278 1.63 25.33 8.47
N PHE A 279 0.55 26.11 8.51
CA PHE A 279 -0.78 25.63 8.92
C PHE A 279 -1.19 24.46 8.02
N THR A 280 -1.14 24.65 6.70
CA THR A 280 -1.49 23.60 5.72
C THR A 280 -0.64 22.35 5.89
N VAL A 281 0.68 22.51 6.06
CA VAL A 281 1.61 21.39 6.21
C VAL A 281 1.33 20.62 7.50
N VAL A 282 1.13 21.32 8.63
CA VAL A 282 0.86 20.68 9.93
C VAL A 282 -0.49 19.96 9.94
N THR A 283 -1.55 20.58 9.40
CA THR A 283 -2.87 19.94 9.35
C THR A 283 -2.85 18.71 8.42
N LEU A 284 -2.24 18.82 7.24
CA LEU A 284 -2.08 17.67 6.35
C LEU A 284 -1.14 16.60 6.93
N PHE A 285 -0.17 16.97 7.76
CA PHE A 285 0.64 16.01 8.50
C PHE A 285 -0.19 15.21 9.50
N ALA A 286 -1.12 15.84 10.23
CA ALA A 286 -2.06 15.13 11.10
C ALA A 286 -2.95 14.16 10.29
N VAL A 287 -3.45 14.61 9.13
CA VAL A 287 -4.19 13.73 8.20
C VAL A 287 -3.32 12.58 7.70
N SER A 288 -2.03 12.82 7.44
CA SER A 288 -1.06 11.79 7.04
C SER A 288 -0.90 10.72 8.11
N VAL A 289 -0.80 11.10 9.38
CA VAL A 289 -0.71 10.15 10.50
C VAL A 289 -1.95 9.25 10.53
N ALA A 290 -3.14 9.85 10.49
CA ALA A 290 -4.39 9.08 10.46
C ALA A 290 -4.47 8.17 9.23
N ALA A 291 -4.16 8.68 8.04
CA ALA A 291 -4.16 7.92 6.79
C ALA A 291 -3.22 6.71 6.86
N MET A 292 -1.99 6.88 7.34
CA MET A 292 -1.04 5.76 7.47
C MET A 292 -1.56 4.69 8.41
N PHE A 293 -2.02 5.04 9.61
CA PHE A 293 -2.51 4.08 10.60
C PHE A 293 -3.75 3.31 10.13
N LEU A 294 -4.73 4.02 9.57
CA LEU A 294 -6.01 3.44 9.13
C LEU A 294 -5.87 2.63 7.84
N THR A 295 -4.83 2.91 7.05
CA THR A 295 -4.49 2.12 5.86
C THR A 295 -3.71 0.88 6.25
N GLN A 296 -2.56 1.04 6.90
CA GLN A 296 -1.80 -0.05 7.51
C GLN A 296 -0.68 0.51 8.41
N PRO A 297 -0.59 0.14 9.70
CA PRO A 297 0.40 0.65 10.64
C PRO A 297 1.87 0.56 10.19
N ASN A 298 2.22 -0.45 9.39
CA ASN A 298 3.55 -0.58 8.78
C ASN A 298 3.98 0.67 7.97
N GLY A 299 3.03 1.38 7.33
CA GLY A 299 3.29 2.64 6.64
C GLY A 299 3.62 3.76 7.61
N PHE A 300 2.96 3.81 8.76
CA PHE A 300 3.29 4.75 9.83
C PHE A 300 4.66 4.45 10.43
N SER A 301 4.97 3.18 10.69
CA SER A 301 6.29 2.75 11.17
C SER A 301 7.40 3.14 10.19
N ALA A 302 7.15 3.01 8.88
CA ALA A 302 8.11 3.43 7.86
C ALA A 302 8.28 4.95 7.81
N MET A 303 7.17 5.70 7.89
CA MET A 303 7.18 7.16 7.99
C MET A 303 7.97 7.63 9.23
N LEU A 304 7.76 6.99 10.37
CA LEU A 304 8.47 7.26 11.62
C LEU A 304 9.97 6.96 11.48
N ALA A 305 10.33 5.81 10.91
CA ALA A 305 11.73 5.46 10.65
C ALA A 305 12.42 6.46 9.70
N PHE A 306 11.74 6.92 8.65
CA PHE A 306 12.27 7.93 7.72
C PHE A 306 12.33 9.34 8.30
N SER A 307 11.56 9.63 9.36
CA SER A 307 11.64 10.90 10.08
C SER A 307 12.93 11.02 10.89
N VAL A 308 13.50 9.90 11.36
CA VAL A 308 14.71 9.86 12.22
C VAL A 308 15.87 10.67 11.62
N PRO A 309 16.34 10.43 10.38
CA PRO A 309 17.43 11.22 9.83
C PRO A 309 17.08 12.70 9.65
N MET A 310 15.82 13.05 9.40
CA MET A 310 15.40 14.45 9.26
C MET A 310 15.43 15.18 10.62
N VAL A 311 14.88 14.53 11.67
CA VAL A 311 14.87 15.05 13.04
C VAL A 311 16.28 15.18 13.58
N LEU A 312 17.13 14.15 13.42
CA LEU A 312 18.54 14.20 13.81
C LEU A 312 19.28 15.32 13.07
N GLY A 313 18.99 15.50 11.78
CA GLY A 313 19.53 16.57 10.97
C GLY A 313 19.19 17.97 11.47
N LEU A 314 17.93 18.18 11.84
CA LEU A 314 17.47 19.42 12.46
C LEU A 314 18.11 19.62 13.83
N TRP A 315 18.16 18.56 14.64
CA TRP A 315 18.74 18.58 15.97
C TRP A 315 20.23 18.96 15.95
N ILE A 316 21.02 18.34 15.09
CA ILE A 316 22.45 18.68 14.93
C ILE A 316 22.62 20.14 14.48
N ARG A 317 21.81 20.59 13.52
CA ARG A 317 21.89 21.98 13.03
C ARG A 317 21.56 23.00 14.12
N THR A 318 20.48 22.79 14.86
CA THR A 318 20.07 23.66 15.97
C THR A 318 21.06 23.60 17.13
N LEU A 319 21.69 22.44 17.40
CA LEU A 319 22.74 22.32 18.40
C LEU A 319 23.98 23.13 18.01
N ILE A 320 24.45 23.02 16.76
CA ILE A 320 25.58 23.81 16.26
C ILE A 320 25.28 25.32 16.33
N GLN A 321 24.05 25.73 15.99
CA GLN A 321 23.64 27.13 16.10
C GLN A 321 23.59 27.60 17.56
N SER A 322 23.07 26.76 18.46
CA SER A 322 22.99 27.05 19.91
C SER A 322 24.38 27.21 20.52
N LEU A 323 25.35 26.37 20.11
CA LEU A 323 26.75 26.47 20.54
C LEU A 323 27.43 27.77 20.12
N ARG A 324 26.91 28.44 19.10
CA ARG A 324 27.42 29.72 18.57
C ARG A 324 26.61 30.93 19.03
N SER A 325 25.56 30.72 19.83
CA SER A 325 24.69 31.80 20.31
C SER A 325 25.27 32.50 21.55
N GLU A 326 24.94 33.77 21.74
CA GLU A 326 25.32 34.54 22.93
C GLU A 326 24.78 33.89 24.22
N ASN A 327 23.52 33.42 24.20
CA ASN A 327 22.90 32.66 25.28
C ASN A 327 23.16 31.15 25.16
N ARG A 328 24.44 30.76 24.94
CA ARG A 328 24.86 29.38 24.65
C ARG A 328 24.27 28.36 25.62
N THR A 329 24.39 28.59 26.92
CA THR A 329 23.96 27.61 27.94
C THR A 329 22.46 27.32 27.84
N GLN A 330 21.64 28.37 27.80
CA GLN A 330 20.18 28.23 27.71
C GLN A 330 19.76 27.55 26.41
N ASN A 331 20.30 27.99 25.26
CA ASN A 331 19.92 27.45 23.95
C ASN A 331 20.38 25.99 23.78
N VAL A 332 21.55 25.62 24.32
CA VAL A 332 22.01 24.24 24.34
C VAL A 332 21.09 23.39 25.23
N LEU A 333 20.74 23.86 26.44
CA LEU A 333 19.83 23.13 27.32
C LEU A 333 18.46 22.91 26.68
N LEU A 334 17.87 23.94 26.05
CA LEU A 334 16.63 23.81 25.31
C LEU A 334 16.75 22.82 24.14
N THR A 335 17.89 22.84 23.44
CA THR A 335 18.16 21.92 22.32
C THR A 335 18.31 20.47 22.77
N LEU A 336 19.00 20.25 23.89
CA LEU A 336 19.12 18.94 24.52
C LEU A 336 17.76 18.45 25.04
N ALA A 337 16.97 19.34 25.66
CA ALA A 337 15.66 19.01 26.21
C ALA A 337 14.67 18.56 25.13
N TRP A 338 14.54 19.32 24.03
CA TRP A 338 13.64 18.89 22.95
C TRP A 338 14.18 17.67 22.21
N GLY A 339 15.50 17.52 22.07
CA GLY A 339 16.12 16.32 21.50
C GLY A 339 15.81 15.06 22.33
N LEU A 340 15.92 15.17 23.65
CA LEU A 340 15.54 14.12 24.58
C LEU A 340 14.03 13.82 24.51
N ALA A 341 13.18 14.85 24.49
CA ALA A 341 11.73 14.67 24.34
C ALA A 341 11.36 13.95 23.04
N ALA A 342 12.01 14.31 21.92
CA ALA A 342 11.82 13.63 20.63
C ALA A 342 12.28 12.16 20.68
N LEU A 343 13.42 11.87 21.31
CA LEU A 343 13.92 10.51 21.49
C LEU A 343 12.98 9.66 22.35
N VAL A 344 12.54 10.19 23.50
CA VAL A 344 11.59 9.50 24.40
C VAL A 344 10.27 9.24 23.69
N THR A 345 9.73 10.24 22.98
CA THR A 345 8.51 10.10 22.18
C THR A 345 8.67 9.02 21.11
N PHE A 346 9.79 9.03 20.38
CA PHE A 346 10.11 8.00 19.39
C PHE A 346 10.13 6.62 20.03
N VAL A 347 10.82 6.43 21.16
CA VAL A 347 10.93 5.12 21.83
C VAL A 347 9.57 4.62 22.31
N ILE A 348 8.73 5.50 22.88
CA ILE A 348 7.37 5.14 23.35
C ILE A 348 6.52 4.67 22.16
N ILE A 349 6.46 5.49 21.10
CA ILE A 349 5.66 5.16 19.91
C ILE A 349 6.20 3.89 19.24
N TRP A 350 7.52 3.77 19.08
CA TRP A 350 8.15 2.63 18.43
C TRP A 350 7.86 1.32 19.18
N LYS A 351 7.98 1.33 20.51
CA LYS A 351 7.62 0.16 21.35
C LYS A 351 6.15 -0.22 21.21
N ALA A 352 5.24 0.75 21.16
CA ALA A 352 3.82 0.51 20.98
C ALA A 352 3.47 -0.11 19.60
N LEU A 353 4.36 0.01 18.62
CA LEU A 353 4.21 -0.53 17.27
C LEU A 353 4.83 -1.91 17.09
N LEU A 354 5.57 -2.44 18.07
CA LEU A 354 6.20 -3.76 17.96
C LEU A 354 5.14 -4.86 18.13
N LEU A 355 5.20 -5.85 17.25
CA LEU A 355 4.26 -6.98 17.22
C LEU A 355 4.99 -8.28 17.49
N GLY A 356 4.45 -9.09 18.40
CA GLY A 356 4.99 -10.39 18.78
C GLY A 356 4.79 -11.44 17.69
N TYR A 357 5.69 -11.44 16.69
CA TYR A 357 5.75 -12.43 15.62
C TYR A 357 7.21 -12.69 15.28
N ASP A 358 7.68 -13.94 15.38
CA ASP A 358 9.09 -14.32 15.19
C ASP A 358 9.26 -15.64 14.42
N ASP A 359 8.49 -15.85 13.35
CA ASP A 359 8.57 -17.10 12.58
C ASP A 359 9.52 -17.03 11.37
N TRP A 360 9.91 -15.82 10.95
CA TRP A 360 10.78 -15.63 9.78
C TRP A 360 12.24 -15.92 10.12
N LYS A 361 12.84 -16.97 9.57
CA LYS A 361 14.26 -17.26 9.75
C LYS A 361 15.15 -16.35 8.91
N PRO A 362 16.40 -16.04 9.35
CA PRO A 362 17.39 -15.37 8.53
C PRO A 362 17.66 -16.18 7.25
N SER A 363 17.84 -15.49 6.12
CA SER A 363 17.95 -16.12 4.80
C SER A 363 19.18 -15.68 4.00
N ARG A 364 19.97 -14.72 4.50
CA ARG A 364 21.12 -14.13 3.80
C ARG A 364 22.28 -13.91 4.77
N SER A 365 23.52 -14.02 4.26
CA SER A 365 24.69 -13.47 4.96
C SER A 365 24.68 -11.94 4.91
N LEU A 366 25.46 -11.27 5.78
CA LEU A 366 25.54 -9.81 5.81
C LEU A 366 26.02 -9.24 4.46
N GLY A 367 27.04 -9.86 3.87
CA GLY A 367 27.59 -9.44 2.58
C GLY A 367 26.57 -9.57 1.44
N GLU A 368 25.79 -10.65 1.42
CA GLU A 368 24.70 -10.83 0.46
C GLU A 368 23.58 -9.81 0.68
N ALA A 369 23.19 -9.56 1.92
CA ALA A 369 22.14 -8.60 2.25
C ALA A 369 22.53 -7.17 1.82
N VAL A 370 23.79 -6.77 2.04
CA VAL A 370 24.31 -5.47 1.58
C VAL A 370 24.39 -5.43 0.05
N LYS A 371 24.85 -6.52 -0.60
CA LYS A 371 24.85 -6.64 -2.07
C LYS A 371 23.45 -6.51 -2.65
N ASP A 372 22.45 -7.13 -2.03
CA ASP A 372 21.05 -7.06 -2.42
C ASP A 372 20.56 -5.61 -2.46
N VAL A 373 20.87 -4.80 -1.44
CA VAL A 373 20.53 -3.37 -1.40
C VAL A 373 21.29 -2.58 -2.46
N ALA A 374 22.60 -2.80 -2.59
CA ALA A 374 23.46 -2.05 -3.52
C ALA A 374 23.11 -2.30 -5.00
N THR A 375 22.60 -3.48 -5.32
CA THR A 375 22.31 -3.92 -6.69
C THR A 375 20.82 -3.95 -7.02
N GLY A 376 19.96 -3.84 -6.01
CA GLY A 376 18.51 -4.05 -6.12
C GLY A 376 18.11 -5.52 -6.27
N GLY A 377 19.03 -6.46 -6.00
CA GLY A 377 18.80 -7.91 -6.00
C GLY A 377 18.11 -8.44 -4.74
N LEU A 378 17.20 -7.65 -4.16
CA LEU A 378 16.52 -7.93 -2.90
C LEU A 378 15.94 -9.36 -2.85
N LEU A 379 15.85 -9.95 -1.66
CA LEU A 379 15.40 -11.32 -1.41
C LEU A 379 16.20 -12.38 -2.20
N GLY A 380 17.43 -12.05 -2.60
CA GLY A 380 18.31 -12.90 -3.42
C GLY A 380 17.83 -13.21 -4.81
N ARG A 381 17.17 -12.25 -5.45
CA ARG A 381 16.64 -12.39 -6.81
C ARG A 381 17.31 -11.43 -7.79
N ASN A 382 16.66 -11.23 -8.93
CA ASN A 382 17.21 -10.50 -10.07
C ASN A 382 17.52 -9.03 -9.71
N PHE A 383 18.70 -8.59 -10.13
CA PHE A 383 19.21 -7.24 -9.94
C PHE A 383 18.45 -6.20 -10.77
N THR A 384 18.27 -4.99 -10.22
CA THR A 384 17.73 -3.82 -10.94
C THR A 384 18.85 -2.81 -11.24
N TRP A 385 19.86 -3.26 -11.99
CA TRP A 385 21.12 -2.55 -12.20
C TRP A 385 20.97 -1.09 -12.67
N LEU A 386 20.01 -0.81 -13.56
CA LEU A 386 19.82 0.54 -14.10
C LEU A 386 19.44 1.55 -13.00
N ALA A 387 18.50 1.18 -12.13
CA ALA A 387 18.07 2.03 -11.03
C ALA A 387 19.19 2.23 -10.02
N SER A 388 19.92 1.16 -9.71
CA SER A 388 21.07 1.17 -8.78
C SER A 388 22.22 2.04 -9.30
N MET A 389 22.51 2.00 -10.61
CA MET A 389 23.53 2.82 -11.25
C MET A 389 23.17 4.32 -11.16
N PHE A 390 21.95 4.70 -11.53
CA PHE A 390 21.52 6.10 -11.38
C PHE A 390 21.49 6.52 -9.92
N ALA A 391 21.08 5.65 -8.99
CA ALA A 391 21.09 5.94 -7.56
C ALA A 391 22.52 6.16 -7.04
N ALA A 392 23.51 5.38 -7.50
CA ALA A 392 24.91 5.58 -7.16
C ALA A 392 25.45 6.93 -7.69
N VAL A 393 25.05 7.33 -8.90
CA VAL A 393 25.37 8.68 -9.39
C VAL A 393 24.68 9.75 -8.55
N GLY A 394 23.43 9.54 -8.14
CA GLY A 394 22.70 10.44 -7.24
C GLY A 394 23.37 10.62 -5.89
N LEU A 395 23.90 9.52 -5.31
CA LEU A 395 24.73 9.54 -4.12
C LEU A 395 25.94 10.46 -4.32
N LEU A 396 26.70 10.27 -5.41
CA LEU A 396 27.86 11.11 -5.72
C LEU A 396 27.47 12.59 -5.90
N VAL A 397 26.37 12.87 -6.60
CA VAL A 397 25.87 14.25 -6.80
C VAL A 397 25.55 14.90 -5.45
N ILE A 398 24.89 14.20 -4.54
CA ILE A 398 24.56 14.72 -3.20
C ILE A 398 25.82 14.98 -2.38
N LEU A 399 26.80 14.07 -2.44
CA LEU A 399 28.08 14.22 -1.74
C LEU A 399 28.88 15.43 -2.25
N ILE A 400 28.95 15.60 -3.58
CA ILE A 400 29.64 16.73 -4.22
C ILE A 400 28.92 18.06 -3.91
N LYS A 401 27.60 18.10 -4.02
CA LYS A 401 26.80 19.31 -3.78
C LYS A 401 26.58 19.61 -2.30
N ARG A 402 26.90 18.66 -1.40
CA ARG A 402 26.66 18.72 0.05
C ARG A 402 25.22 19.12 0.42
N ARG A 403 24.24 18.76 -0.42
CA ARG A 403 22.83 19.10 -0.27
C ARG A 403 21.97 17.88 -0.54
N GLY A 404 21.04 17.58 0.36
CA GLY A 404 20.13 16.43 0.23
C GLY A 404 20.61 15.15 0.93
N TRP A 405 21.55 15.24 1.87
CA TRP A 405 22.09 14.09 2.62
C TRP A 405 21.01 13.23 3.30
N TRP A 406 19.89 13.84 3.69
CA TRP A 406 18.77 13.13 4.32
C TRP A 406 18.21 12.03 3.41
N MET A 407 18.28 12.19 2.08
CA MET A 407 17.83 11.17 1.11
C MET A 407 18.74 9.93 1.15
N ILE A 408 20.05 10.14 1.31
CA ILE A 408 21.03 9.04 1.51
C ILE A 408 20.75 8.37 2.85
N ALA A 409 20.54 9.15 3.91
CA ALA A 409 20.28 8.61 5.23
C ALA A 409 18.96 7.80 5.27
N CYS A 410 17.91 8.23 4.57
CA CYS A 410 16.68 7.45 4.46
C CYS A 410 16.85 6.18 3.62
N MET A 411 17.68 6.20 2.56
CA MET A 411 18.09 4.99 1.84
C MET A 411 18.83 4.02 2.79
N ALA A 412 19.72 4.54 3.64
CA ALA A 412 20.42 3.73 4.64
C ALA A 412 19.46 3.14 5.68
N VAL A 413 18.42 3.88 6.10
CA VAL A 413 17.35 3.34 6.97
C VAL A 413 16.58 2.22 6.26
N ALA A 414 16.09 2.44 5.04
CA ALA A 414 15.35 1.43 4.29
C ALA A 414 16.19 0.16 4.05
N GLY A 415 17.44 0.35 3.61
CA GLY A 415 18.39 -0.75 3.40
C GLY A 415 18.76 -1.45 4.71
N GLY A 416 18.98 -0.71 5.79
CA GLY A 416 19.29 -1.25 7.11
C GLY A 416 18.17 -2.11 7.67
N LEU A 417 16.91 -1.63 7.59
CA LEU A 417 15.74 -2.41 7.98
C LEU A 417 15.66 -3.74 7.20
N TYR A 418 15.81 -3.70 5.88
CA TYR A 418 15.85 -4.90 5.05
C TYR A 418 16.98 -5.84 5.44
N VAL A 419 18.20 -5.32 5.57
CA VAL A 419 19.39 -6.11 5.97
C VAL A 419 19.14 -6.79 7.32
N THR A 420 18.61 -6.07 8.31
CA THR A 420 18.28 -6.65 9.61
C THR A 420 17.27 -7.80 9.49
N ALA A 421 16.22 -7.69 8.68
CA ALA A 421 15.25 -8.77 8.54
C ALA A 421 15.78 -10.03 7.85
N VAL A 422 16.73 -9.90 6.91
CA VAL A 422 17.23 -11.08 6.17
C VAL A 422 18.51 -11.68 6.77
N TRP A 423 19.30 -10.89 7.50
CA TRP A 423 20.58 -11.32 8.07
C TRP A 423 20.55 -11.54 9.58
N ALA A 424 19.89 -10.68 10.36
CA ALA A 424 20.06 -10.71 11.81
C ALA A 424 19.43 -11.97 12.41
N PRO A 425 20.07 -12.64 13.39
CA PRO A 425 19.49 -13.75 14.12
C PRO A 425 18.14 -13.41 14.75
N MET A 426 17.30 -14.42 14.96
CA MET A 426 16.06 -14.29 15.74
C MET A 426 16.37 -13.83 17.16
N GLY A 427 15.52 -12.95 17.71
CA GLY A 427 15.69 -12.42 19.06
C GLY A 427 15.45 -10.91 19.19
N ALA A 428 15.75 -10.39 20.38
CA ALA A 428 15.34 -9.06 20.81
C ALA A 428 15.84 -7.91 19.92
N PHE A 429 17.07 -8.00 19.40
CA PHE A 429 17.61 -6.99 18.49
C PHE A 429 16.79 -6.89 17.21
N ARG A 430 16.59 -8.03 16.53
CA ARG A 430 15.83 -8.07 15.27
C ARG A 430 14.37 -7.66 15.49
N HIS A 431 13.75 -8.14 16.57
CA HIS A 431 12.40 -7.75 16.95
C HIS A 431 12.30 -6.24 17.23
N THR A 432 13.26 -5.65 17.93
CA THR A 432 13.27 -4.20 18.21
C THR A 432 13.38 -3.37 16.92
N ILE A 433 14.15 -3.83 15.92
CA ILE A 433 14.36 -3.07 14.69
C ILE A 433 13.26 -3.33 13.64
N THR A 434 12.70 -4.53 13.57
CA THR A 434 11.84 -4.97 12.46
C THR A 434 10.49 -5.53 12.89
N GLY A 435 10.24 -5.63 14.20
CA GLY A 435 9.05 -6.27 14.77
C GLY A 435 7.74 -5.59 14.39
N SER A 436 7.76 -4.29 14.07
CA SER A 436 6.57 -3.61 13.57
C SER A 436 6.09 -4.15 12.21
N TRP A 437 7.00 -4.74 11.42
CA TRP A 437 6.69 -5.42 10.17
C TRP A 437 6.58 -6.92 10.32
N TYR A 438 6.30 -7.43 11.53
CA TYR A 438 6.22 -8.85 11.81
C TYR A 438 7.52 -9.57 11.46
N GLN A 439 8.64 -8.82 11.42
CA GLN A 439 9.96 -9.29 10.98
C GLN A 439 9.98 -9.86 9.55
N ASP A 440 8.98 -9.53 8.73
CA ASP A 440 8.78 -10.02 7.36
C ASP A 440 9.74 -9.30 6.38
N PRO A 441 10.67 -10.03 5.74
CA PRO A 441 11.64 -9.44 4.84
C PRO A 441 11.01 -8.87 3.55
N TYR A 442 9.83 -9.34 3.13
CA TYR A 442 9.16 -8.86 1.92
C TYR A 442 8.61 -7.44 2.12
N ARG A 443 8.06 -7.16 3.30
CA ARG A 443 7.60 -5.82 3.67
C ARG A 443 8.73 -4.81 3.77
N LEU A 444 9.92 -5.23 4.20
CA LEU A 444 11.07 -4.33 4.30
C LEU A 444 11.78 -4.16 2.96
N ALA A 445 11.88 -5.22 2.15
CA ALA A 445 12.39 -5.14 0.78
C ALA A 445 11.58 -4.12 -0.05
N ALA A 446 10.26 -4.07 0.15
CA ALA A 446 9.38 -3.13 -0.54
C ALA A 446 9.62 -1.64 -0.21
N LEU A 447 10.34 -1.30 0.87
CA LEU A 447 10.69 0.08 1.22
C LEU A 447 11.90 0.60 0.44
N VAL A 448 12.83 -0.28 0.06
CA VAL A 448 14.09 0.10 -0.59
C VAL A 448 13.89 0.84 -1.92
N PRO A 449 12.99 0.40 -2.83
CA PRO A 449 12.73 1.09 -4.10
C PRO A 449 12.40 2.57 -3.96
N LEU A 450 11.71 2.98 -2.89
CA LEU A 450 11.28 4.37 -2.69
C LEU A 450 12.47 5.34 -2.75
N PHE A 451 13.51 5.09 -1.96
CA PHE A 451 14.70 5.96 -1.96
C PHE A 451 15.68 5.64 -3.07
N THR A 452 15.67 4.42 -3.64
CA THR A 452 16.39 4.15 -4.90
C THR A 452 15.86 5.05 -6.03
N ILE A 453 14.54 5.21 -6.16
CA ILE A 453 13.91 6.09 -7.16
C ILE A 453 14.29 7.56 -6.94
N VAL A 454 14.25 8.02 -5.68
CA VAL A 454 14.64 9.39 -5.33
C VAL A 454 16.09 9.66 -5.69
N LEU A 455 17.02 8.79 -5.26
CA LEU A 455 18.45 8.93 -5.58
C LEU A 455 18.71 8.82 -7.09
N ALA A 456 18.05 7.90 -7.78
CA ALA A 456 18.17 7.76 -9.22
C ALA A 456 17.71 9.02 -9.97
N SER A 457 16.65 9.66 -9.48
CA SER A 457 16.14 10.92 -10.04
C SER A 457 17.14 12.07 -9.83
N VAL A 458 17.80 12.13 -8.66
CA VAL A 458 18.90 13.08 -8.41
C VAL A 458 20.09 12.80 -9.34
N GLY A 459 20.45 11.53 -9.52
CA GLY A 459 21.55 11.13 -10.39
C GLY A 459 21.31 11.50 -11.85
N ALA A 460 20.11 11.20 -12.36
CA ALA A 460 19.73 11.53 -13.74
C ALA A 460 19.69 13.05 -13.99
N ASP A 461 19.12 13.84 -13.08
CA ASP A 461 19.12 15.31 -13.18
C ASP A 461 20.55 15.87 -13.09
N GLY A 462 21.37 15.34 -12.18
CA GLY A 462 22.77 15.72 -12.04
C GLY A 462 23.61 15.43 -13.29
N LEU A 463 23.43 14.26 -13.91
CA LEU A 463 24.06 13.90 -15.18
C LEU A 463 23.63 14.84 -16.31
N ALA A 464 22.33 15.13 -16.42
CA ALA A 464 21.82 16.03 -17.44
C ALA A 464 22.40 17.45 -17.32
N ILE A 465 22.50 17.97 -16.08
CA ILE A 465 23.14 19.26 -15.81
C ILE A 465 24.64 19.21 -16.14
N GLY A 466 25.32 18.12 -15.79
CA GLY A 466 26.74 17.91 -16.09
C GLY A 466 27.03 17.89 -17.58
N VAL A 467 26.29 17.09 -18.35
CA VAL A 467 26.38 17.01 -19.81
C VAL A 467 26.07 18.36 -20.45
N GLY A 468 24.98 19.02 -20.05
CA GLY A 468 24.64 20.35 -20.58
C GLY A 468 25.72 21.40 -20.31
N SER A 469 26.37 21.34 -19.14
CA SER A 469 27.48 22.22 -18.79
C SER A 469 28.73 21.94 -19.64
N LEU A 470 29.03 20.66 -19.90
CA LEU A 470 30.14 20.25 -20.77
C LEU A 470 29.92 20.70 -22.22
N LEU A 471 28.73 20.46 -22.77
CA LEU A 471 28.36 20.87 -24.12
C LEU A 471 28.46 22.39 -24.28
N LYS A 472 28.00 23.18 -23.30
CA LYS A 472 28.20 24.64 -23.29
C LYS A 472 29.67 25.03 -23.32
N ARG A 473 30.52 24.38 -22.53
CA ARG A 473 31.98 24.67 -22.51
C ARG A 473 32.65 24.33 -23.83
N LEU A 474 32.26 23.22 -24.47
CA LEU A 474 32.77 22.83 -25.78
C LEU A 474 32.29 23.79 -26.88
N ALA A 475 31.01 24.16 -26.88
CA ALA A 475 30.47 25.14 -27.81
C ALA A 475 31.17 26.50 -27.71
N LEU A 476 31.51 26.96 -26.49
CA LEU A 476 32.28 28.19 -26.27
C LEU A 476 33.76 28.07 -26.65
N ARG A 477 34.33 26.86 -26.68
CA ARG A 477 35.72 26.63 -27.08
C ARG A 477 35.89 26.50 -28.59
N PHE A 478 34.92 25.92 -29.29
CA PHE A 478 34.99 25.63 -30.73
C PHE A 478 34.14 26.56 -31.59
N GLY A 479 33.11 27.22 -31.03
CA GLY A 479 32.34 28.25 -31.70
C GLY A 479 32.99 29.62 -31.48
N GLY A 480 33.54 30.20 -32.55
CA GLY A 480 34.04 31.59 -32.53
C GLY A 480 32.97 32.60 -32.05
N ARG A 481 33.39 33.84 -31.78
CA ARG A 481 32.69 34.99 -31.15
C ARG A 481 31.20 35.24 -31.49
N ALA A 482 30.59 34.53 -32.44
CA ALA A 482 29.17 34.58 -32.78
C ALA A 482 28.21 34.00 -31.72
N ALA A 483 28.70 33.21 -30.75
CA ALA A 483 27.85 32.63 -29.69
C ALA A 483 27.41 33.62 -28.57
N SER A 484 27.83 34.89 -28.65
CA SER A 484 27.59 35.92 -27.64
C SER A 484 26.22 36.62 -27.74
N LEU A 485 25.47 36.43 -28.84
CA LEU A 485 24.11 36.96 -28.97
C LEU A 485 23.11 36.04 -28.23
N SER A 486 23.22 36.00 -26.91
CA SER A 486 22.28 35.32 -26.01
C SER A 486 20.96 36.09 -25.94
N GLN A 487 20.19 36.11 -27.03
CA GLN A 487 18.76 36.35 -26.90
C GLN A 487 18.20 35.22 -26.03
N LYS A 488 17.55 35.58 -24.91
CA LYS A 488 16.84 34.59 -24.10
C LYS A 488 15.87 33.86 -25.04
N PRO A 489 16.00 32.53 -25.23
CA PRO A 489 15.15 31.82 -26.16
C PRO A 489 13.69 32.05 -25.74
N SER A 490 12.82 32.27 -26.74
CA SER A 490 11.40 32.54 -26.50
C SER A 490 10.78 31.43 -25.64
N ALA A 491 9.74 31.76 -24.87
CA ALA A 491 9.04 30.78 -24.04
C ALA A 491 8.54 29.56 -24.85
N ALA A 492 8.21 29.76 -26.12
CA ALA A 492 7.85 28.71 -27.06
C ALA A 492 9.02 27.75 -27.34
N LEU A 493 10.22 28.26 -27.65
CA LEU A 493 11.39 27.42 -27.92
C LEU A 493 11.82 26.61 -26.69
N GLN A 494 11.72 27.20 -25.49
CA GLN A 494 11.98 26.49 -24.23
C GLN A 494 10.96 25.36 -23.98
N SER A 495 9.69 25.58 -24.34
CA SER A 495 8.64 24.57 -24.21
C SER A 495 8.82 23.43 -25.20
N ILE A 496 9.18 23.73 -26.46
CA ILE A 496 9.51 22.74 -27.49
C ILE A 496 10.71 21.89 -27.08
N ALA A 497 11.81 22.53 -26.63
CA ALA A 497 12.98 21.81 -26.16
C ALA A 497 12.65 20.93 -24.93
N GLY A 498 11.84 21.42 -24.00
CA GLY A 498 11.36 20.64 -22.87
C GLY A 498 10.53 19.42 -23.30
N LEU A 499 9.64 19.58 -24.27
CA LEU A 499 8.84 18.50 -24.84
C LEU A 499 9.72 17.46 -25.56
N LEU A 500 10.73 17.90 -26.32
CA LEU A 500 11.70 16.99 -26.96
C LEU A 500 12.49 16.19 -25.91
N VAL A 501 12.97 16.83 -24.84
CA VAL A 501 13.65 16.14 -23.73
C VAL A 501 12.71 15.12 -23.05
N LEU A 502 11.44 15.48 -22.88
CA LEU A 502 10.43 14.57 -22.34
C LEU A 502 10.24 13.34 -23.24
N VAL A 503 9.99 13.56 -24.53
CA VAL A 503 9.75 12.48 -25.50
C VAL A 503 10.97 11.58 -25.63
N LEU A 504 12.17 12.15 -25.79
CA LEU A 504 13.42 11.39 -25.85
C LEU A 504 13.71 10.65 -24.55
N GLY A 505 13.48 11.30 -23.41
CA GLY A 505 13.63 10.68 -22.09
C GLY A 505 12.74 9.45 -21.93
N LEU A 506 11.47 9.54 -22.34
CA LEU A 506 10.55 8.40 -22.35
C LEU A 506 10.98 7.33 -23.36
N ALA A 507 11.32 7.73 -24.59
CA ALA A 507 11.73 6.82 -25.65
C ALA A 507 12.99 6.02 -25.31
N VAL A 508 13.89 6.57 -24.49
CA VAL A 508 15.11 5.89 -24.03
C VAL A 508 14.87 5.10 -22.75
N MET A 509 14.24 5.70 -21.73
CA MET A 509 14.09 5.07 -20.42
C MET A 509 13.14 3.87 -20.45
N VAL A 510 12.07 3.91 -21.26
CA VAL A 510 11.10 2.82 -21.31
C VAL A 510 11.73 1.51 -21.84
N PRO A 511 12.34 1.47 -23.04
CA PRO A 511 12.98 0.25 -23.54
C PRO A 511 14.10 -0.26 -22.64
N LEU A 512 14.99 0.63 -22.18
CA LEU A 512 16.10 0.28 -21.29
C LEU A 512 15.60 -0.45 -20.04
N THR A 513 14.53 0.06 -19.45
CA THR A 513 13.98 -0.51 -18.24
C THR A 513 13.28 -1.85 -18.52
N LEU A 514 12.49 -1.93 -19.60
CA LEU A 514 11.82 -3.18 -19.98
C LEU A 514 12.83 -4.31 -20.25
N GLN A 515 13.97 -3.99 -20.87
CA GLN A 515 15.02 -4.95 -21.17
C GLN A 515 15.80 -5.38 -19.92
N THR A 516 16.22 -4.42 -19.09
CA THR A 516 17.08 -4.70 -17.92
C THR A 516 16.38 -5.48 -16.81
N ASN A 517 15.07 -5.24 -16.60
CA ASN A 517 14.31 -5.86 -15.51
C ASN A 517 13.45 -7.06 -15.95
N GLN A 518 13.61 -7.52 -17.19
CA GLN A 518 12.72 -8.51 -17.80
C GLN A 518 12.67 -9.85 -17.02
N LYS A 519 13.81 -10.35 -16.53
CA LYS A 519 13.88 -11.63 -15.81
C LYS A 519 13.12 -11.59 -14.48
N GLY A 520 13.34 -10.54 -13.68
CA GLY A 520 12.62 -10.33 -12.42
C GLY A 520 11.13 -10.17 -12.64
N MET A 521 10.76 -9.37 -13.63
CA MET A 521 9.36 -9.15 -14.02
C MET A 521 8.67 -10.42 -14.48
N LYS A 522 9.27 -11.19 -15.40
CA LYS A 522 8.70 -12.46 -15.88
C LYS A 522 8.49 -13.45 -14.74
N MET A 523 9.42 -13.52 -13.79
CA MET A 523 9.32 -14.40 -12.64
C MET A 523 8.14 -14.02 -11.74
N ILE A 524 7.99 -12.73 -11.40
CA ILE A 524 6.89 -12.31 -10.52
C ILE A 524 5.53 -12.36 -11.22
N THR A 525 5.43 -11.96 -12.49
CA THR A 525 4.16 -12.08 -13.23
C THR A 525 3.73 -13.53 -13.40
N LYS A 526 4.67 -14.47 -13.54
CA LYS A 526 4.36 -15.91 -13.55
C LYS A 526 3.79 -16.34 -12.20
N LYS A 527 4.38 -15.92 -11.08
CA LYS A 527 3.87 -16.26 -9.74
C LYS A 527 2.48 -15.68 -9.49
N ILE A 528 2.25 -14.41 -9.86
CA ILE A 528 0.92 -13.78 -9.80
C ILE A 528 -0.09 -14.60 -10.62
N SER A 529 0.29 -14.99 -11.85
CA SER A 529 -0.57 -15.82 -12.70
C SER A 529 -0.89 -17.19 -12.13
N GLN A 530 0.04 -17.80 -11.40
CA GLN A 530 -0.25 -19.05 -10.71
C GLN A 530 -1.23 -18.82 -9.56
N SER A 531 -1.04 -17.80 -8.72
CA SER A 531 -1.91 -17.55 -7.58
C SER A 531 -3.28 -16.96 -7.94
N TRP A 532 -3.48 -16.41 -9.14
CA TRP A 532 -4.80 -15.98 -9.66
C TRP A 532 -5.52 -17.05 -10.50
N SER A 533 -4.96 -18.26 -10.58
CA SER A 533 -5.53 -19.35 -11.37
C SER A 533 -6.28 -20.37 -10.51
N TYR A 534 -7.42 -20.85 -11.00
CA TYR A 534 -8.20 -21.95 -10.39
C TYR A 534 -7.66 -23.34 -10.74
N LYS A 535 -6.35 -23.45 -11.01
CA LYS A 535 -5.73 -24.74 -11.34
C LYS A 535 -5.58 -25.58 -10.07
N PRO A 536 -5.64 -26.93 -10.17
CA PRO A 536 -5.39 -27.82 -9.05
C PRO A 536 -4.06 -27.48 -8.33
N GLY A 537 -4.09 -27.46 -7.00
CA GLY A 537 -2.94 -27.06 -6.17
C GLY A 537 -3.04 -25.68 -5.53
N TRP A 538 -4.18 -24.98 -5.69
CA TRP A 538 -4.53 -23.74 -4.99
C TRP A 538 -5.84 -23.93 -4.21
N ILE A 539 -6.18 -23.00 -3.32
CA ILE A 539 -7.18 -23.21 -2.25
C ILE A 539 -8.63 -23.39 -2.71
N VAL A 540 -9.01 -22.85 -3.86
CA VAL A 540 -10.33 -23.02 -4.49
C VAL A 540 -10.16 -23.53 -5.92
N SER A 541 -10.65 -24.74 -6.17
CA SER A 541 -10.71 -25.35 -7.49
C SER A 541 -11.94 -24.89 -8.30
N SER A 542 -11.93 -25.14 -9.62
CA SER A 542 -13.09 -24.78 -10.46
C SER A 542 -14.41 -25.45 -10.00
N PRO A 543 -14.46 -26.76 -9.65
CA PRO A 543 -15.66 -27.38 -9.10
C PRO A 543 -16.16 -26.71 -7.82
N GLU A 544 -15.26 -26.40 -6.89
CA GLU A 544 -15.61 -25.73 -5.62
C GLU A 544 -16.16 -24.31 -5.86
N TYR A 545 -15.52 -23.54 -6.74
CA TYR A 545 -16.01 -22.19 -7.10
C TYR A 545 -17.41 -22.25 -7.73
N ILE A 546 -17.65 -23.22 -8.61
CA ILE A 546 -18.95 -23.42 -9.28
C ILE A 546 -20.03 -23.76 -8.25
N LEU A 547 -19.74 -24.69 -7.31
CA LEU A 547 -20.67 -25.03 -6.22
C LEU A 547 -20.95 -23.79 -5.35
N MET A 548 -19.90 -23.09 -4.92
CA MET A 548 -20.06 -21.88 -4.10
C MET A 548 -20.91 -20.80 -4.78
N SER A 549 -20.83 -20.70 -6.12
CA SER A 549 -21.60 -19.72 -6.89
C SER A 549 -23.10 -20.01 -6.95
N ARG A 550 -23.56 -21.21 -6.51
CA ARG A 550 -24.98 -21.58 -6.43
C ARG A 550 -25.58 -21.43 -5.02
N LEU A 551 -24.74 -21.26 -4.00
CA LEU A 551 -25.15 -21.24 -2.59
C LEU A 551 -26.14 -20.12 -2.25
N ASP A 552 -26.14 -19.02 -3.00
CA ASP A 552 -27.11 -17.95 -2.82
C ASP A 552 -28.53 -18.37 -3.21
N SER A 553 -28.68 -19.35 -4.10
CA SER A 553 -29.98 -19.93 -4.44
C SER A 553 -30.37 -21.14 -3.57
N GLU A 554 -29.39 -21.86 -3.02
CA GLU A 554 -29.59 -23.13 -2.31
C GLU A 554 -29.64 -23.01 -0.79
N VAL A 555 -28.90 -22.06 -0.22
CA VAL A 555 -28.79 -21.88 1.23
C VAL A 555 -29.60 -20.65 1.65
N PRO A 556 -30.46 -20.73 2.69
CA PRO A 556 -31.18 -19.56 3.20
C PRO A 556 -30.23 -18.48 3.76
N PRO A 557 -30.53 -17.18 3.64
CA PRO A 557 -29.65 -16.09 4.11
C PRO A 557 -29.30 -16.13 5.60
N ASN A 558 -30.17 -16.69 6.43
CA ASN A 558 -29.97 -16.75 7.88
C ASN A 558 -29.14 -17.97 8.31
N ALA A 559 -29.06 -19.01 7.48
CA ALA A 559 -28.34 -20.24 7.77
C ALA A 559 -26.82 -20.01 7.78
N VAL A 560 -26.12 -20.74 8.65
CA VAL A 560 -24.66 -20.77 8.69
C VAL A 560 -24.18 -22.09 8.08
N ILE A 561 -23.18 -21.97 7.20
CA ILE A 561 -22.50 -23.08 6.56
C ILE A 561 -21.26 -23.43 7.39
N ALA A 562 -21.17 -24.66 7.86
CA ALA A 562 -19.98 -25.22 8.47
C ALA A 562 -18.90 -25.46 7.41
N VAL A 563 -17.71 -24.91 7.65
CA VAL A 563 -16.57 -24.96 6.73
C VAL A 563 -15.29 -25.26 7.49
N ASP A 564 -14.35 -25.92 6.81
CA ASP A 564 -12.95 -25.89 7.20
C ASP A 564 -12.28 -24.66 6.56
N PRO A 565 -11.72 -23.72 7.35
CA PRO A 565 -11.10 -22.54 6.78
C PRO A 565 -9.78 -22.83 6.02
N PHE A 566 -9.16 -24.00 6.21
CA PHE A 566 -7.89 -24.37 5.59
C PHE A 566 -8.02 -24.93 4.17
N ASN A 567 -9.20 -25.43 3.78
CA ASN A 567 -9.47 -25.98 2.44
C ASN A 567 -10.25 -25.02 1.52
N GLY A 568 -10.37 -23.74 1.91
CA GLY A 568 -11.01 -22.72 1.09
C GLY A 568 -12.49 -22.48 1.37
N GLY A 569 -13.13 -23.32 2.20
CA GLY A 569 -14.55 -23.19 2.55
C GLY A 569 -14.96 -21.79 3.06
N SER A 570 -14.07 -21.08 3.77
CA SER A 570 -14.31 -19.69 4.20
C SER A 570 -14.65 -18.71 3.07
N LEU A 571 -14.19 -18.97 1.83
CA LEU A 571 -14.45 -18.09 0.69
C LEU A 571 -15.89 -18.19 0.16
N ALA A 572 -16.68 -19.16 0.64
CA ALA A 572 -18.10 -19.24 0.32
C ALA A 572 -18.83 -17.94 0.69
N TYR A 573 -18.39 -17.24 1.74
CA TYR A 573 -18.95 -15.95 2.12
C TYR A 573 -18.66 -14.85 1.08
N ALA A 574 -17.39 -14.66 0.70
CA ALA A 574 -17.02 -13.70 -0.35
C ALA A 574 -17.76 -14.00 -1.67
N ILE A 575 -17.85 -15.27 -2.06
CA ILE A 575 -18.45 -15.69 -3.34
C ILE A 575 -19.97 -15.52 -3.34
N SER A 576 -20.67 -16.06 -2.34
CA SER A 576 -22.14 -16.18 -2.35
C SER A 576 -22.88 -15.22 -1.41
N GLY A 577 -22.19 -14.61 -0.44
CA GLY A 577 -22.82 -13.86 0.65
C GLY A 577 -23.50 -14.75 1.70
N ARG A 578 -23.23 -16.06 1.70
CA ARG A 578 -23.74 -16.99 2.73
C ARG A 578 -22.80 -17.10 3.92
N LYS A 579 -23.37 -16.99 5.12
CA LYS A 579 -22.62 -16.98 6.37
C LYS A 579 -21.90 -18.30 6.56
N VAL A 580 -20.68 -18.23 7.08
CA VAL A 580 -19.83 -19.40 7.34
C VAL A 580 -19.41 -19.42 8.81
N THR A 581 -19.09 -20.60 9.34
CA THR A 581 -18.63 -20.75 10.73
C THR A 581 -17.32 -20.02 11.00
N GLN A 582 -16.43 -19.96 10.01
CA GLN A 582 -15.16 -19.22 10.07
C GLN A 582 -14.88 -18.48 8.77
N TYR A 583 -14.61 -17.18 8.91
CA TYR A 583 -14.32 -16.28 7.78
C TYR A 583 -12.83 -16.23 7.40
N HIS A 584 -11.96 -16.86 8.20
CA HIS A 584 -10.52 -16.91 7.97
C HIS A 584 -9.89 -18.05 8.78
N LEU A 585 -8.65 -18.45 8.45
CA LEU A 585 -7.90 -19.51 9.14
C LEU A 585 -7.56 -19.18 10.60
N ASN A 586 -7.51 -17.88 10.91
CA ASN A 586 -7.28 -17.35 12.25
C ASN A 586 -8.39 -16.36 12.62
N PRO A 587 -8.85 -16.35 13.88
CA PRO A 587 -8.36 -17.15 15.03
C PRO A 587 -8.84 -18.62 14.99
N SER A 588 -8.29 -19.44 15.90
CA SER A 588 -8.80 -20.80 16.15
C SER A 588 -10.29 -20.79 16.54
N PRO A 589 -11.03 -21.86 16.24
CA PRO A 589 -12.46 -21.95 16.53
C PRO A 589 -12.71 -21.85 18.04
N SER A 590 -13.91 -21.40 18.42
CA SER A 590 -14.37 -21.47 19.81
C SER A 590 -14.45 -22.93 20.27
N LYS A 591 -14.50 -23.16 21.59
CA LYS A 591 -14.64 -24.52 22.13
C LYS A 591 -15.91 -25.20 21.59
N ASP A 592 -17.01 -24.45 21.52
CA ASP A 592 -18.30 -24.94 21.05
C ASP A 592 -18.25 -25.30 19.57
N LEU A 593 -17.70 -24.41 18.73
CA LEU A 593 -17.52 -24.70 17.31
C LEU A 593 -16.57 -25.87 17.08
N LEU A 594 -15.53 -26.00 17.90
CA LEU A 594 -14.60 -27.14 17.81
C LEU A 594 -15.32 -28.47 18.13
N LEU A 595 -16.23 -28.49 19.11
CA LEU A 595 -17.02 -29.69 19.40
C LEU A 595 -17.90 -30.07 18.21
N VAL A 596 -18.55 -29.09 17.58
CA VAL A 596 -19.36 -29.31 16.37
C VAL A 596 -18.48 -29.79 15.21
N ALA A 597 -17.35 -29.12 14.97
CA ALA A 597 -16.39 -29.48 13.93
C ALA A 597 -15.81 -30.88 14.07
N GLN A 598 -15.75 -31.42 15.29
CA GLN A 598 -15.25 -32.77 15.54
C GLN A 598 -16.33 -33.85 15.37
N ASN A 599 -17.59 -33.54 15.65
CA ASN A 599 -18.60 -34.57 15.89
C ASN A 599 -19.88 -34.44 15.04
N LEU A 600 -20.05 -33.39 14.24
CA LEU A 600 -21.33 -33.15 13.54
C LEU A 600 -21.73 -34.32 12.62
N ALA A 601 -20.79 -34.89 11.88
CA ALA A 601 -21.06 -36.00 10.95
C ALA A 601 -21.61 -37.27 11.65
N THR A 602 -21.24 -37.49 12.91
CA THR A 602 -21.66 -38.66 13.71
C THR A 602 -22.69 -38.32 14.78
N ALA A 603 -23.18 -37.07 14.80
CA ALA A 603 -24.12 -36.60 15.80
C ALA A 603 -25.49 -37.28 15.67
N SER A 604 -26.18 -37.42 16.81
CA SER A 604 -27.56 -37.90 16.88
C SER A 604 -28.46 -36.83 17.48
N HIS A 605 -29.75 -36.91 17.15
CA HIS A 605 -30.76 -35.97 17.64
C HIS A 605 -30.74 -35.87 19.18
N GLY A 606 -30.69 -34.65 19.70
CA GLY A 606 -30.63 -34.36 21.14
C GLY A 606 -29.22 -34.35 21.76
N SER A 607 -28.17 -34.74 21.01
CA SER A 607 -26.78 -34.63 21.44
C SER A 607 -26.36 -33.18 21.70
N GLU A 608 -25.31 -32.98 22.51
CA GLU A 608 -24.71 -31.66 22.75
C GLU A 608 -24.26 -31.01 21.44
N THR A 609 -23.67 -31.78 20.52
CA THR A 609 -23.31 -31.33 19.18
C THR A 609 -24.49 -30.75 18.41
N CYS A 610 -25.65 -31.42 18.42
CA CYS A 610 -26.86 -30.90 17.75
C CYS A 610 -27.41 -29.64 18.43
N LYS A 611 -27.35 -29.55 19.77
CA LYS A 611 -27.75 -28.33 20.48
C LYS A 611 -26.87 -27.14 20.07
N LEU A 612 -25.55 -27.33 20.07
CA LEU A 612 -24.60 -26.29 19.66
C LEU A 612 -24.72 -25.95 18.17
N ALA A 613 -24.92 -26.93 17.29
CA ALA A 613 -25.17 -26.68 15.88
C ALA A 613 -26.44 -25.84 15.68
N ASN A 614 -27.50 -26.11 16.45
CA ASN A 614 -28.73 -25.32 16.46
C ASN A 614 -28.52 -23.90 17.01
N GLU A 615 -27.78 -23.73 18.10
CA GLU A 615 -27.46 -22.42 18.70
C GLU A 615 -26.60 -21.55 17.76
N LEU A 616 -25.63 -22.16 17.07
CA LEU A 616 -24.79 -21.51 16.06
C LEU A 616 -25.49 -21.37 14.69
N ASN A 617 -26.73 -21.85 14.58
CA ASN A 617 -27.53 -21.90 13.36
C ASN A 617 -26.80 -22.56 12.16
N ILE A 618 -26.01 -23.59 12.45
CA ILE A 618 -25.34 -24.41 11.45
C ILE A 618 -26.40 -25.33 10.83
N ARG A 619 -26.68 -25.11 9.56
CA ARG A 619 -27.71 -25.85 8.79
C ARG A 619 -27.14 -26.58 7.59
N PHE A 620 -25.94 -26.20 7.17
CA PHE A 620 -25.28 -26.79 6.01
C PHE A 620 -23.81 -27.05 6.31
N VAL A 621 -23.20 -27.97 5.57
CA VAL A 621 -21.76 -28.28 5.61
C VAL A 621 -21.21 -28.25 4.19
N LEU A 622 -20.10 -27.55 3.97
CA LEU A 622 -19.33 -27.63 2.73
C LEU A 622 -18.13 -28.56 2.92
N ASP A 623 -18.08 -29.60 2.10
CA ASP A 623 -16.99 -30.58 2.08
C ASP A 623 -16.24 -30.48 0.75
N PHE A 624 -14.99 -30.00 0.83
CA PHE A 624 -14.05 -29.95 -0.29
C PHE A 624 -12.89 -30.95 -0.16
N GLY A 625 -12.97 -31.86 0.81
CA GLY A 625 -11.90 -32.79 1.12
C GLY A 625 -10.72 -32.15 1.84
N SER A 626 -9.59 -32.88 1.81
CA SER A 626 -8.42 -32.67 2.67
C SER A 626 -7.25 -31.94 2.00
N PHE A 627 -7.49 -31.26 0.87
CA PHE A 627 -6.49 -30.37 0.29
C PHE A 627 -6.43 -29.06 1.08
N TYR A 628 -5.38 -28.90 1.90
CA TYR A 628 -5.22 -27.71 2.75
C TYR A 628 -4.18 -26.75 2.18
N MET A 629 -4.46 -25.44 2.22
CA MET A 629 -3.48 -24.40 1.89
C MET A 629 -2.24 -24.48 2.79
N LEU A 630 -2.44 -24.78 4.07
CA LEU A 630 -1.38 -25.00 5.05
C LEU A 630 -1.63 -26.35 5.74
N ASP A 631 -0.80 -27.35 5.44
CA ASP A 631 -0.85 -28.66 6.10
C ASP A 631 -0.20 -28.59 7.49
N VAL A 632 -0.97 -28.06 8.44
CA VAL A 632 -0.59 -27.91 9.85
C VAL A 632 -1.60 -28.64 10.74
N PRO A 633 -1.24 -29.02 11.99
CA PRO A 633 -2.16 -29.73 12.88
C PRO A 633 -3.51 -29.03 13.11
N ALA A 634 -3.56 -27.70 12.97
CA ALA A 634 -4.79 -26.93 13.08
C ALA A 634 -5.80 -27.21 11.94
N ALA A 635 -5.35 -27.59 10.75
CA ALA A 635 -6.22 -27.95 9.62
C ALA A 635 -6.98 -29.26 9.89
N LYS A 636 -6.43 -30.15 10.71
CA LYS A 636 -7.03 -31.47 11.00
C LYS A 636 -8.08 -31.44 12.11
N LYS A 637 -8.56 -30.25 12.49
CA LYS A 637 -9.51 -30.04 13.60
C LYS A 637 -10.99 -30.07 13.17
N TYR A 638 -11.28 -30.31 11.89
CA TYR A 638 -12.64 -30.26 11.31
C TYR A 638 -13.12 -31.58 10.68
N PRO A 639 -12.88 -32.76 11.29
CA PRO A 639 -13.23 -34.03 10.68
C PRO A 639 -14.74 -34.22 10.43
N GLY A 640 -15.60 -33.47 11.15
CA GLY A 640 -17.03 -33.46 10.92
C GLY A 640 -17.48 -32.70 9.67
N PHE A 641 -16.57 -31.96 9.01
CA PHE A 641 -16.84 -31.16 7.81
C PHE A 641 -16.09 -31.61 6.56
N VAL A 642 -15.20 -32.61 6.68
CA VAL A 642 -14.25 -32.99 5.64
C VAL A 642 -14.31 -34.49 5.37
N GLU A 643 -14.29 -34.88 4.08
CA GLU A 643 -14.29 -36.27 3.61
C GLU A 643 -15.47 -37.09 4.15
N ILE A 644 -16.67 -36.53 4.05
CA ILE A 644 -17.90 -37.15 4.55
C ILE A 644 -18.28 -38.32 3.62
N GLN A 645 -18.20 -39.55 4.14
CA GLN A 645 -18.56 -40.77 3.41
C GLN A 645 -19.91 -41.38 3.86
N ASN A 646 -20.22 -41.36 5.16
CA ASN A 646 -21.47 -41.84 5.74
C ASN A 646 -21.77 -41.06 7.03
N ALA A 647 -22.70 -40.11 6.96
CA ALA A 647 -23.06 -39.25 8.09
C ALA A 647 -24.59 -39.25 8.28
N PRO A 648 -25.14 -39.95 9.30
CA PRO A 648 -26.59 -40.01 9.51
C PRO A 648 -27.21 -38.64 9.80
N ALA A 649 -26.40 -37.68 10.25
CA ALA A 649 -26.85 -36.32 10.51
C ALA A 649 -26.89 -35.41 9.27
N LEU A 650 -26.36 -35.86 8.13
CA LEU A 650 -26.14 -35.02 6.96
C LEU A 650 -26.79 -35.64 5.71
N LYS A 651 -27.47 -34.80 4.93
CA LYS A 651 -28.08 -35.18 3.66
C LYS A 651 -27.43 -34.39 2.53
N LEU A 652 -26.92 -35.08 1.50
CA LEU A 652 -26.35 -34.43 0.32
C LEU A 652 -27.45 -33.70 -0.45
N ILE A 653 -27.25 -32.40 -0.71
CA ILE A 653 -28.22 -31.55 -1.44
C ILE A 653 -27.68 -31.13 -2.81
N ASP A 654 -26.38 -30.81 -2.89
CA ASP A 654 -25.73 -30.45 -4.16
C ASP A 654 -24.29 -30.97 -4.20
N GLN A 655 -23.79 -31.19 -5.42
CA GLN A 655 -22.44 -31.69 -5.68
C GLN A 655 -21.92 -31.15 -7.01
N GLN A 656 -20.66 -30.73 -7.01
CA GLN A 656 -19.90 -30.46 -8.23
C GLN A 656 -18.57 -31.22 -8.15
N ASP A 657 -18.47 -32.34 -8.87
CA ASP A 657 -17.31 -33.23 -8.83
C ASP A 657 -16.99 -33.66 -7.39
N HIS A 658 -15.83 -33.32 -6.82
CA HIS A 658 -15.48 -33.63 -5.43
C HIS A 658 -16.09 -32.67 -4.39
N ALA A 659 -16.53 -31.48 -4.81
CA ALA A 659 -17.11 -30.48 -3.91
C ALA A 659 -18.57 -30.81 -3.59
N LYS A 660 -18.92 -30.85 -2.30
CA LYS A 660 -20.25 -31.27 -1.84
C LYS A 660 -20.87 -30.28 -0.86
N LEU A 661 -22.19 -30.10 -0.96
CA LEU A 661 -23.02 -29.36 -0.02
C LEU A 661 -23.98 -30.33 0.67
N TYR A 662 -23.92 -30.39 2.00
CA TYR A 662 -24.83 -31.17 2.82
C TYR A 662 -25.76 -30.26 3.63
N GLU A 663 -27.01 -30.69 3.80
CA GLU A 663 -27.96 -30.16 4.79
C GLU A 663 -27.86 -30.98 6.09
N VAL A 664 -27.91 -30.29 7.23
CA VAL A 664 -27.97 -30.91 8.55
C VAL A 664 -29.42 -31.33 8.82
N VAL A 665 -29.68 -32.64 8.87
CA VAL A 665 -31.03 -33.22 9.04
C VAL A 665 -31.17 -34.09 10.30
N GLY A 666 -30.05 -34.51 10.92
CA GLY A 666 -30.07 -35.29 12.17
C GLY A 666 -30.10 -34.43 13.44
N CYS A 667 -30.13 -33.11 13.25
CA CYS A 667 -30.32 -32.06 14.23
C CYS A 667 -31.44 -31.12 13.72
#